data_AF-A0A9W7DIZ8-F1
#
_entry.id   AF-A0A9W7DIZ8-F1
#
_cell.length_a   1.000
_cell.length_b   1.000
_cell.length_c   1.000
_cell.angle_alpha   90.00
_cell.angle_beta   90.00
_cell.angle_gamma   90.00
#
_symmetry.space_group_name_H-M   'P 1'
#
loop_
_entity.id
_entity.type
_entity.pdbx_description
1 polymer ?
#
loop_
_entity_poly.entity_id
_entity_poly.type
_entity_poly.pdbx_seq_one_letter_code
_entity_poly.pdbx_strand_id
1 'polypeptide(L)'
;MMDWIMKPRLNDDYHGTRCAGEIAAAKGNGYCGVGVAYNSKVSGIRILSGEITPEDEAAAMVYGLDVNDIYSCSWGPPDNGRSMDAPAKIVKEALLKGVLDGRGSKGALYVFASGNGASRGDSCNFDGYTNSIYSLTVSAIDHKGLHPPYAESCTAVMVTTYSSGSGEHIHTSDFHNKCSNTHGGTSAAAPLAAGIYALVLEANPDLSWRDVQYLSVLGAKEIQSDDPSWQKTAIEGRRYSPKFGWGKVDADSMVTLAQNNWKLLKPQAWYYTTTSSIEKKITGHDTVEDTYTVTEDILKKANLDHVEQLTVTVNIEANRRGWVTVDLISPNNIISRLAVVRSYDVDANGFKKWTFSSVAHWGESGVGDWKIQISGNDDGAEIVAHDWQLKLFGECIDEKKAKRFDMDEDYSVINNASNSDDDNSTTSSTTESESTSTTAETSTSSEEKPTTSAKPDSNKDVKVTPTTSDTLVKPTSTDTSKAHDGETSNNDDENEDEDGVYREATSHVEEYLFFFVVIGFIVCIWFLKHRRGPGRARRRDEYEFDIIRPDDDEFDRTSTFHTGDDDDDDDGDNSNNHLNGAGAASALPARNSLDAAKAKRVLKEQQKAQAEQQKGKRGKTDNDYLRQEDAERERLFDTFHGTQSDDDNADTLYRITDEDDELRR
;
A
#
# COMPACT_ATOMS: atom_id res chain seq x y z
N MET A 1 13.51 13.31 -27.00
CA MET A 1 14.93 13.24 -26.57
C MET A 1 15.05 14.00 -25.25
N MET A 2 14.67 13.33 -24.16
CA MET A 2 14.98 13.81 -22.82
C MET A 2 16.47 13.64 -22.59
N ASP A 3 17.15 14.68 -22.13
CA ASP A 3 18.55 14.63 -21.78
C ASP A 3 18.68 14.07 -20.35
N TRP A 4 18.62 12.73 -20.22
CA TRP A 4 18.64 11.98 -18.95
C TRP A 4 20.00 12.04 -18.21
N ILE A 5 20.58 13.23 -18.08
CA ILE A 5 21.64 13.47 -17.10
C ILE A 5 21.03 13.30 -15.71
N MET A 6 21.25 12.12 -15.12
CA MET A 6 20.79 11.65 -13.80
C MET A 6 21.28 12.49 -12.60
N LYS A 7 21.88 13.65 -12.87
CA LYS A 7 22.40 14.60 -11.89
C LYS A 7 21.28 15.52 -11.40
N PRO A 8 21.15 15.76 -10.09
CA PRO A 8 20.36 16.86 -9.55
C PRO A 8 20.63 18.19 -10.27
N ARG A 9 19.56 18.87 -10.69
CA ARG A 9 19.56 20.18 -11.38
C ARG A 9 18.82 21.27 -10.59
N LEU A 10 17.78 20.91 -9.85
CA LEU A 10 16.98 21.82 -9.04
C LEU A 10 17.43 21.83 -7.55
N ASN A 11 16.93 22.78 -6.76
CA ASN A 11 17.28 22.90 -5.33
C ASN A 11 16.57 21.86 -4.45
N ASP A 12 15.50 21.28 -4.96
CA ASP A 12 14.62 20.26 -4.40
C ASP A 12 14.94 18.84 -4.91
N ASP A 13 15.88 18.68 -5.86
CA ASP A 13 16.40 17.39 -6.35
C ASP A 13 17.27 16.63 -5.31
N TYR A 14 17.04 16.83 -4.00
CA TYR A 14 17.78 16.19 -2.92
C TYR A 14 17.33 14.75 -2.63
N HIS A 15 16.02 14.48 -2.75
CA HIS A 15 15.34 13.27 -2.27
C HIS A 15 16.01 11.97 -2.75
N GLY A 16 16.13 11.75 -4.06
CA GLY A 16 16.80 10.56 -4.60
C GLY A 16 18.28 10.41 -4.23
N THR A 17 18.98 11.49 -3.86
CA THR A 17 20.37 11.44 -3.37
C THR A 17 20.46 10.92 -1.92
N ARG A 18 19.39 11.11 -1.13
CA ARG A 18 19.25 10.58 0.23
C ARG A 18 18.93 9.09 0.20
N CYS A 19 17.92 8.72 -0.58
CA CYS A 19 17.53 7.32 -0.82
C CYS A 19 18.68 6.45 -1.35
N ALA A 20 19.46 6.96 -2.33
CA ALA A 20 20.62 6.25 -2.86
C ALA A 20 21.72 6.00 -1.81
N GLY A 21 21.85 6.88 -0.81
CA GLY A 21 22.81 6.73 0.28
C GLY A 21 22.43 5.61 1.25
N GLU A 22 21.15 5.48 1.57
CA GLU A 22 20.63 4.42 2.46
C GLU A 22 20.84 3.03 1.87
N ILE A 23 20.69 2.89 0.55
CA ILE A 23 20.96 1.64 -0.17
C ILE A 23 22.47 1.39 -0.24
N ALA A 24 23.27 2.37 -0.70
CA ALA A 24 24.60 2.10 -1.26
C ALA A 24 25.74 3.05 -0.84
N ALA A 25 25.60 3.90 0.19
CA ALA A 25 26.70 4.78 0.62
C ALA A 25 27.97 3.99 1.00
N ALA A 26 29.12 4.43 0.48
CA ALA A 26 30.35 3.65 0.48
C ALA A 26 31.01 3.56 1.87
N LYS A 27 31.17 2.33 2.38
CA LYS A 27 31.75 2.04 3.69
C LYS A 27 33.22 2.44 3.81
N GLY A 28 33.58 3.09 4.91
CA GLY A 28 34.99 3.24 5.34
C GLY A 28 35.81 4.28 4.57
N ASN A 29 35.16 5.16 3.81
CA ASN A 29 35.77 6.30 3.13
C ASN A 29 36.03 7.53 4.04
N GLY A 30 35.50 7.54 5.27
CA GLY A 30 35.59 8.66 6.19
C GLY A 30 34.56 9.78 5.95
N TYR A 31 33.44 9.49 5.28
CA TYR A 31 32.48 10.50 4.81
C TYR A 31 31.02 10.05 4.95
N CYS A 32 30.20 10.86 5.64
CA CYS A 32 28.83 10.56 6.03
C CYS A 32 28.68 9.20 6.75
N GLY A 33 27.73 8.36 6.33
CA GLY A 33 27.42 7.07 6.96
C GLY A 33 27.81 5.87 6.10
N VAL A 34 26.94 4.87 6.03
CA VAL A 34 27.11 3.65 5.23
C VAL A 34 25.75 3.12 4.79
N GLY A 35 25.62 2.69 3.54
CA GLY A 35 24.40 2.10 3.03
C GLY A 35 24.25 0.64 3.47
N VAL A 36 23.01 0.15 3.56
CA VAL A 36 22.69 -1.24 3.94
C VAL A 36 23.46 -2.24 3.07
N ALA A 37 23.44 -2.02 1.75
CA ALA A 37 24.17 -2.80 0.75
C ALA A 37 25.33 -1.98 0.16
N TYR A 38 26.25 -1.48 1.02
CA TYR A 38 27.39 -0.62 0.66
C TYR A 38 28.37 -1.14 -0.43
N ASN A 39 28.25 -2.40 -0.88
CA ASN A 39 29.00 -2.97 -2.02
C ASN A 39 28.20 -3.03 -3.33
N SER A 40 26.88 -2.79 -3.28
CA SER A 40 25.95 -2.82 -4.42
C SER A 40 26.24 -1.72 -5.45
N LYS A 41 25.41 -1.65 -6.49
CA LYS A 41 25.45 -0.58 -7.50
C LYS A 41 24.11 0.13 -7.46
N VAL A 42 24.13 1.45 -7.65
CA VAL A 42 22.93 2.29 -7.66
C VAL A 42 22.93 3.14 -8.93
N SER A 43 21.74 3.24 -9.53
CA SER A 43 21.41 4.10 -10.67
C SER A 43 20.28 5.04 -10.27
N GLY A 44 20.28 6.27 -10.76
CA GLY A 44 19.19 7.22 -10.55
C GLY A 44 18.33 7.36 -11.81
N ILE A 45 17.01 7.30 -11.66
CA ILE A 45 16.06 7.54 -12.76
C ILE A 45 15.28 8.82 -12.39
N ARG A 46 15.54 9.92 -13.10
CA ARG A 46 15.14 11.28 -12.67
C ARG A 46 13.82 11.72 -13.32
N ILE A 47 12.71 11.16 -12.84
CA ILE A 47 11.35 11.49 -13.33
C ILE A 47 10.63 12.60 -12.54
N LEU A 48 10.81 12.68 -11.21
CA LEU A 48 9.96 13.52 -10.33
C LEU A 48 10.21 15.04 -10.42
N SER A 49 11.22 15.48 -11.18
CA SER A 49 11.70 16.87 -11.20
C SER A 49 11.04 17.74 -12.29
N GLY A 50 9.80 17.43 -12.66
CA GLY A 50 9.05 18.07 -13.74
C GLY A 50 7.78 17.29 -14.08
N GLU A 51 6.98 17.84 -14.99
CA GLU A 51 5.83 17.15 -15.58
C GLU A 51 6.34 16.07 -16.56
N ILE A 52 5.80 14.85 -16.48
CA ILE A 52 6.17 13.67 -17.30
C ILE A 52 4.93 13.10 -18.01
N THR A 53 5.13 12.33 -19.08
CA THR A 53 4.04 11.58 -19.72
C THR A 53 3.92 10.17 -19.14
N PRO A 54 2.76 9.50 -19.24
CA PRO A 54 2.62 8.08 -18.90
C PRO A 54 3.59 7.18 -19.67
N GLU A 55 3.98 7.58 -20.89
CA GLU A 55 5.00 6.90 -21.69
C GLU A 55 6.41 7.05 -21.10
N ASP A 56 6.78 8.24 -20.61
CA ASP A 56 8.06 8.47 -19.90
C ASP A 56 8.11 7.70 -18.58
N GLU A 57 6.98 7.63 -17.87
CA GLU A 57 6.85 6.91 -16.60
C GLU A 57 6.91 5.39 -16.79
N ALA A 58 6.20 4.85 -17.79
CA ALA A 58 6.28 3.45 -18.17
C ALA A 58 7.71 3.07 -18.62
N ALA A 59 8.37 3.93 -19.40
CA ALA A 59 9.77 3.74 -19.76
C ALA A 59 10.68 3.75 -18.53
N ALA A 60 10.45 4.62 -17.55
CA ALA A 60 11.19 4.65 -16.29
C ALA A 60 11.03 3.36 -15.47
N MET A 61 9.83 2.76 -15.44
CA MET A 61 9.58 1.50 -14.70
C MET A 61 10.34 0.29 -15.28
N VAL A 62 10.76 0.32 -16.55
CA VAL A 62 11.59 -0.73 -17.16
C VAL A 62 12.97 -0.23 -17.63
N TYR A 63 13.38 0.99 -17.24
CA TYR A 63 14.64 1.55 -17.68
C TYR A 63 15.81 0.70 -17.14
N GLY A 64 16.64 0.15 -18.03
CA GLY A 64 17.78 -0.67 -17.66
C GLY A 64 17.43 -2.04 -17.06
N LEU A 65 16.28 -2.63 -17.43
CA LEU A 65 15.76 -3.90 -16.89
C LEU A 65 16.74 -5.10 -16.96
N ASP A 66 17.71 -5.08 -17.88
CA ASP A 66 18.83 -6.04 -17.99
C ASP A 66 19.89 -5.93 -16.87
N VAL A 67 19.91 -4.83 -16.12
CA VAL A 67 20.97 -4.50 -15.14
C VAL A 67 20.46 -3.95 -13.80
N ASN A 68 19.18 -3.60 -13.70
CA ASN A 68 18.55 -3.06 -12.51
C ASN A 68 17.71 -4.13 -11.82
N ASP A 69 18.25 -4.74 -10.76
CA ASP A 69 17.52 -5.76 -10.00
C ASP A 69 16.32 -5.21 -9.20
N ILE A 70 16.44 -3.96 -8.72
CA ILE A 70 15.53 -3.36 -7.74
C ILE A 70 15.25 -1.90 -8.10
N TYR A 71 13.98 -1.53 -8.14
CA TYR A 71 13.47 -0.18 -8.32
C TYR A 71 12.88 0.31 -6.98
N SER A 72 13.51 1.31 -6.36
CA SER A 72 13.05 1.90 -5.10
C SER A 72 12.26 3.17 -5.39
N CYS A 73 10.95 3.15 -5.17
CA CYS A 73 10.01 4.20 -5.56
C CYS A 73 9.38 4.86 -4.33
N SER A 74 9.99 5.95 -3.88
CA SER A 74 9.51 6.76 -2.76
C SER A 74 8.64 7.93 -3.24
N TRP A 75 7.56 7.62 -3.99
CA TRP A 75 6.62 8.55 -4.62
C TRP A 75 5.31 7.83 -5.00
N GLY A 76 4.24 8.60 -5.23
CA GLY A 76 2.91 8.13 -5.62
C GLY A 76 1.98 9.32 -5.92
N PRO A 77 0.64 9.14 -5.88
CA PRO A 77 -0.34 10.21 -5.89
C PRO A 77 -0.20 11.14 -4.67
N PRO A 78 -0.92 12.28 -4.61
CA PRO A 78 -0.76 13.22 -3.48
C PRO A 78 -1.37 12.69 -2.17
N ASP A 79 -0.53 12.48 -1.15
CA ASP A 79 -0.81 11.97 0.23
C ASP A 79 -1.77 12.87 1.07
N ASN A 80 -2.95 13.22 0.56
CA ASN A 80 -3.77 14.34 1.07
C ASN A 80 -5.06 13.95 1.82
N GLY A 81 -5.39 12.66 1.92
CA GLY A 81 -6.63 12.13 2.51
C GLY A 81 -7.83 12.14 1.56
N ARG A 82 -7.60 12.31 0.25
CA ARG A 82 -8.63 12.62 -0.76
C ARG A 82 -8.35 12.02 -2.13
N SER A 83 -7.09 11.94 -2.56
CA SER A 83 -6.66 11.36 -3.83
C SER A 83 -7.14 9.92 -3.99
N MET A 84 -7.46 9.47 -5.20
CA MET A 84 -7.65 8.05 -5.51
C MET A 84 -7.29 7.85 -6.97
N ASP A 85 -6.08 7.37 -7.22
CA ASP A 85 -5.50 7.32 -8.56
C ASP A 85 -4.57 6.13 -8.73
N ALA A 86 -4.44 5.63 -9.96
CA ALA A 86 -3.69 4.43 -10.28
C ALA A 86 -2.97 4.56 -11.63
N PRO A 87 -1.78 3.93 -11.78
CA PRO A 87 -0.99 4.03 -13.01
C PRO A 87 -1.78 3.75 -14.28
N ALA A 88 -1.50 4.51 -15.34
CA ALA A 88 -2.08 4.28 -16.67
C ALA A 88 -1.79 2.86 -17.17
N LYS A 89 -2.57 2.36 -18.15
CA LYS A 89 -2.43 0.99 -18.70
C LYS A 89 -0.97 0.68 -19.06
N ILE A 90 -0.32 1.59 -19.79
CA ILE A 90 1.09 1.47 -20.21
C ILE A 90 2.09 1.37 -19.05
N VAL A 91 1.82 2.03 -17.91
CA VAL A 91 2.65 1.93 -16.70
C VAL A 91 2.40 0.61 -15.98
N LYS A 92 1.16 0.14 -15.90
CA LYS A 92 0.81 -1.19 -15.37
C LYS A 92 1.44 -2.31 -16.23
N GLU A 93 1.43 -2.16 -17.55
CA GLU A 93 2.10 -3.06 -18.51
C GLU A 93 3.62 -3.05 -18.34
N ALA A 94 4.22 -1.89 -18.06
CA ALA A 94 5.65 -1.78 -17.73
C ALA A 94 6.00 -2.50 -16.42
N LEU A 95 5.20 -2.35 -15.36
CA LEU A 95 5.36 -3.10 -14.10
C LEU A 95 5.23 -4.61 -14.33
N LEU A 96 4.23 -5.05 -15.10
CA LEU A 96 4.03 -6.45 -15.47
C LEU A 96 5.24 -7.01 -16.27
N LYS A 97 5.71 -6.28 -17.27
CA LYS A 97 6.94 -6.60 -18.02
C LYS A 97 8.15 -6.70 -17.10
N GLY A 98 8.25 -5.79 -16.13
CA GLY A 98 9.28 -5.81 -15.09
C GLY A 98 9.31 -7.10 -14.29
N VAL A 99 8.17 -7.59 -13.81
CA VAL A 99 8.08 -8.84 -13.02
C VAL A 99 8.13 -10.12 -13.87
N LEU A 100 7.84 -10.06 -15.18
CA LEU A 100 7.88 -11.22 -16.08
C LEU A 100 9.23 -11.42 -16.79
N ASP A 101 9.93 -10.33 -17.14
CA ASP A 101 11.17 -10.38 -17.95
C ASP A 101 12.41 -9.89 -17.19
N GLY A 102 12.23 -9.07 -16.15
CA GLY A 102 13.32 -8.54 -15.34
C GLY A 102 14.21 -9.61 -14.72
N ARG A 103 15.48 -9.24 -14.48
CA ARG A 103 16.49 -10.12 -13.86
C ARG A 103 16.66 -11.48 -14.57
N GLY A 104 16.37 -11.54 -15.87
CA GLY A 104 16.36 -12.77 -16.67
C GLY A 104 15.13 -13.64 -16.38
N SER A 105 13.93 -13.06 -16.50
CA SER A 105 12.64 -13.69 -16.17
C SER A 105 12.49 -14.22 -14.74
N LYS A 106 13.25 -13.64 -13.79
CA LYS A 106 13.00 -13.78 -12.34
C LYS A 106 12.12 -12.66 -11.79
N GLY A 107 11.91 -11.60 -12.57
CA GLY A 107 11.21 -10.39 -12.21
C GLY A 107 12.07 -9.43 -11.41
N ALA A 108 12.02 -8.15 -11.81
CA ALA A 108 12.56 -7.04 -11.03
C ALA A 108 11.74 -6.83 -9.74
N LEU A 109 12.37 -6.24 -8.72
CA LEU A 109 11.70 -5.90 -7.46
C LEU A 109 11.28 -4.43 -7.47
N TYR A 110 9.98 -4.14 -7.44
CA TYR A 110 9.46 -2.79 -7.21
C TYR A 110 9.21 -2.60 -5.71
N VAL A 111 9.83 -1.60 -5.09
CA VAL A 111 9.76 -1.34 -3.64
C VAL A 111 9.19 0.05 -3.43
N PHE A 112 7.92 0.14 -3.03
CA PHE A 112 7.20 1.41 -2.89
C PHE A 112 7.09 1.85 -1.42
N ALA A 113 7.21 3.14 -1.17
CA ALA A 113 6.91 3.74 0.13
C ALA A 113 5.39 3.83 0.32
N SER A 114 4.84 3.47 1.48
CA SER A 114 3.38 3.35 1.65
C SER A 114 2.58 4.66 1.74
N GLY A 115 3.19 5.84 1.53
CA GLY A 115 2.52 7.14 1.70
C GLY A 115 2.69 7.75 3.10
N ASN A 116 2.37 9.04 3.24
CA ASN A 116 2.63 9.90 4.41
C ASN A 116 1.37 10.66 4.89
N GLY A 117 0.21 10.37 4.30
CA GLY A 117 -1.06 11.05 4.52
C GLY A 117 -1.87 10.55 5.71
N ALA A 118 -1.37 9.62 6.53
CA ALA A 118 -2.17 9.00 7.60
C ALA A 118 -2.70 10.00 8.64
N SER A 119 -1.95 11.09 8.90
CA SER A 119 -2.38 12.20 9.77
C SER A 119 -3.54 13.03 9.15
N ARG A 120 -3.68 12.98 7.83
CA ARG A 120 -4.80 13.50 7.04
C ARG A 120 -5.88 12.42 6.79
N GLY A 121 -5.78 11.28 7.46
CA GLY A 121 -6.73 10.17 7.33
C GLY A 121 -6.63 9.39 6.01
N ASP A 122 -5.47 9.40 5.36
CA ASP A 122 -5.26 8.67 4.10
C ASP A 122 -4.93 7.18 4.29
N SER A 123 -4.99 6.40 3.20
CA SER A 123 -4.68 4.97 3.19
C SER A 123 -4.22 4.49 1.81
N CYS A 124 -3.06 3.83 1.78
CA CYS A 124 -2.42 3.29 0.58
C CYS A 124 -3.23 2.29 -0.28
N ASN A 125 -4.44 1.86 0.12
CA ASN A 125 -5.30 1.11 -0.81
C ASN A 125 -6.04 2.00 -1.83
N PHE A 126 -5.94 3.32 -1.69
CA PHE A 126 -6.40 4.34 -2.66
C PHE A 126 -5.27 4.80 -3.61
N ASP A 127 -4.05 4.29 -3.43
CA ASP A 127 -2.91 4.47 -4.33
C ASP A 127 -2.69 3.18 -5.16
N GLY A 128 -2.80 3.28 -6.48
CA GLY A 128 -2.60 2.16 -7.40
C GLY A 128 -1.16 1.72 -7.61
N TYR A 129 -0.16 2.44 -7.08
CA TYR A 129 1.25 2.02 -7.08
C TYR A 129 1.56 1.12 -5.89
N THR A 130 1.21 1.54 -4.67
CA THR A 130 1.41 0.74 -3.46
C THR A 130 0.38 -0.39 -3.31
N ASN A 131 -0.81 -0.30 -3.90
CA ASN A 131 -1.77 -1.42 -3.91
C ASN A 131 -1.54 -2.45 -5.03
N SER A 132 -0.58 -2.22 -5.95
CA SER A 132 -0.21 -3.17 -7.00
C SER A 132 0.39 -4.46 -6.42
N ILE A 133 -0.08 -5.63 -6.88
CA ILE A 133 0.47 -6.94 -6.46
C ILE A 133 1.95 -7.14 -6.82
N TYR A 134 2.46 -6.34 -7.76
CA TYR A 134 3.86 -6.32 -8.20
C TYR A 134 4.77 -5.51 -7.25
N SER A 135 4.20 -4.75 -6.32
CA SER A 135 4.90 -3.88 -5.39
C SER A 135 5.23 -4.60 -4.06
N LEU A 136 6.42 -4.32 -3.53
CA LEU A 136 6.81 -4.55 -2.15
C LEU A 136 6.55 -3.25 -1.39
N THR A 137 5.35 -3.08 -0.86
CA THR A 137 4.92 -1.85 -0.19
C THR A 137 5.42 -1.78 1.25
N VAL A 138 6.11 -0.68 1.59
CA VAL A 138 6.89 -0.50 2.82
C VAL A 138 6.38 0.66 3.66
N SER A 139 5.86 0.34 4.85
CA SER A 139 5.47 1.30 5.89
C SER A 139 6.68 1.66 6.80
N ALA A 140 6.50 2.64 7.70
CA ALA A 140 7.55 3.16 8.58
C ALA A 140 7.33 2.83 10.08
N ILE A 141 8.42 2.62 10.80
CA ILE A 141 8.53 2.71 12.27
C ILE A 141 9.60 3.71 12.66
N ASP A 142 9.44 4.36 13.82
CA ASP A 142 10.51 5.17 14.41
C ASP A 142 11.60 4.30 15.07
N HIS A 143 12.67 4.94 15.54
CA HIS A 143 13.80 4.27 16.23
C HIS A 143 13.40 3.48 17.49
N LYS A 144 12.23 3.76 18.11
CA LYS A 144 11.69 3.05 19.26
C LYS A 144 10.80 1.87 18.85
N GLY A 145 10.49 1.73 17.56
CA GLY A 145 9.57 0.73 17.02
C GLY A 145 8.11 1.16 17.04
N LEU A 146 7.82 2.44 17.25
CA LEU A 146 6.46 2.99 17.24
C LEU A 146 6.05 3.36 15.80
N HIS A 147 4.75 3.32 15.54
CA HIS A 147 4.17 3.75 14.27
C HIS A 147 4.12 5.29 14.18
N PRO A 148 4.78 5.94 13.20
CA PRO A 148 4.75 7.40 13.07
C PRO A 148 3.36 7.89 12.65
N PRO A 149 2.92 9.11 13.05
CA PRO A 149 1.60 9.64 12.68
C PRO A 149 1.40 9.89 11.17
N TYR A 150 2.48 9.94 10.38
CA TYR A 150 2.39 10.08 8.92
C TYR A 150 2.19 8.73 8.20
N ALA A 151 2.66 7.61 8.77
CA ALA A 151 2.83 6.37 8.02
C ALA A 151 1.49 5.74 7.63
N GLU A 152 1.25 5.60 6.34
CA GLU A 152 -0.04 5.09 5.86
C GLU A 152 -0.19 3.58 6.02
N SER A 153 -1.43 3.21 6.36
CA SER A 153 -1.84 1.85 6.69
C SER A 153 -2.87 1.35 5.70
N CYS A 154 -2.64 0.19 5.11
CA CYS A 154 -3.57 -0.49 4.22
C CYS A 154 -3.27 -1.99 4.18
N THR A 155 -4.20 -2.76 3.61
CA THR A 155 -4.08 -4.23 3.44
C THR A 155 -3.06 -4.66 2.39
N ALA A 156 -2.48 -3.72 1.64
CA ALA A 156 -1.37 -3.95 0.71
C ALA A 156 0.04 -3.81 1.34
N VAL A 157 0.16 -3.30 2.57
CA VAL A 157 1.47 -3.14 3.23
C VAL A 157 2.10 -4.52 3.43
N MET A 158 3.25 -4.77 2.79
CA MET A 158 3.98 -6.04 2.91
C MET A 158 4.80 -6.09 4.20
N VAL A 159 5.54 -5.02 4.48
CA VAL A 159 6.48 -4.93 5.62
C VAL A 159 6.63 -3.49 6.08
N THR A 160 7.31 -3.31 7.21
CA THR A 160 7.73 -2.01 7.73
C THR A 160 9.24 -1.94 7.94
N THR A 161 9.85 -0.77 7.88
CA THR A 161 11.23 -0.58 8.38
C THR A 161 11.42 0.83 8.96
N TYR A 162 12.62 1.10 9.45
CA TYR A 162 12.92 2.31 10.21
C TYR A 162 12.84 3.60 9.36
N SER A 163 12.36 4.68 9.97
CA SER A 163 12.38 6.03 9.41
C SER A 163 12.32 7.09 10.54
N SER A 164 12.02 8.35 10.21
CA SER A 164 11.91 9.44 11.17
C SER A 164 10.74 9.28 12.14
N GLY A 165 10.91 9.80 13.34
CA GLY A 165 9.90 9.80 14.40
C GLY A 165 10.52 9.79 15.79
N SER A 166 9.70 10.10 16.80
CA SER A 166 10.14 10.16 18.21
C SER A 166 11.31 11.12 18.51
N GLY A 167 11.61 12.05 17.60
CA GLY A 167 12.74 12.99 17.67
C GLY A 167 13.97 12.58 16.86
N GLU A 168 13.97 11.41 16.21
CA GLU A 168 15.08 10.93 15.37
C GLU A 168 14.74 10.90 13.88
N HIS A 169 15.79 10.80 13.07
CA HIS A 169 15.73 10.85 11.60
C HIS A 169 16.72 9.86 10.95
N ILE A 170 16.49 9.55 9.67
CA ILE A 170 17.48 8.80 8.90
C ILE A 170 18.67 9.72 8.54
N HIS A 171 19.86 9.18 8.80
CA HIS A 171 21.15 9.82 8.57
C HIS A 171 21.81 9.23 7.32
N THR A 172 21.98 10.01 6.25
CA THR A 172 22.37 9.54 4.92
C THR A 172 23.18 10.59 4.13
N SER A 173 23.60 10.30 2.90
CA SER A 173 24.19 11.29 1.98
C SER A 173 23.16 12.32 1.53
N ASP A 174 23.61 13.50 1.11
CA ASP A 174 22.74 14.56 0.61
C ASP A 174 23.38 15.31 -0.57
N PHE A 175 22.55 15.99 -1.35
CA PHE A 175 23.01 16.73 -2.53
C PHE A 175 24.02 17.85 -2.18
N HIS A 176 24.76 18.31 -3.19
CA HIS A 176 25.91 19.22 -3.02
C HIS A 176 27.05 18.67 -2.14
N ASN A 177 27.24 17.35 -2.11
CA ASN A 177 28.25 16.65 -1.30
C ASN A 177 28.10 16.97 0.20
N LYS A 178 26.89 16.79 0.73
CA LYS A 178 26.59 16.90 2.17
C LYS A 178 26.16 15.55 2.75
N CYS A 179 25.90 15.55 4.06
CA CYS A 179 25.13 14.50 4.73
C CYS A 179 23.80 15.11 5.19
N SER A 180 22.72 14.33 5.19
CA SER A 180 21.45 14.71 5.81
C SER A 180 21.32 13.97 7.14
N ASN A 181 20.88 14.70 8.17
CA ASN A 181 20.50 14.18 9.47
C ASN A 181 18.99 14.37 9.71
N THR A 182 18.21 14.56 8.63
CA THR A 182 16.81 14.98 8.63
C THR A 182 16.00 14.30 7.53
N HIS A 183 16.40 13.10 7.10
CA HIS A 183 15.58 12.31 6.17
C HIS A 183 14.55 11.46 6.94
N GLY A 184 13.45 11.10 6.29
CA GLY A 184 12.24 10.67 6.96
C GLY A 184 11.07 10.43 6.02
N GLY A 185 9.88 10.21 6.61
CA GLY A 185 8.70 9.74 5.90
C GLY A 185 8.80 8.26 5.52
N THR A 186 7.74 7.66 4.98
CA THR A 186 7.84 6.33 4.35
C THR A 186 8.82 6.34 3.16
N SER A 187 9.08 7.53 2.61
CA SER A 187 10.15 7.82 1.64
C SER A 187 11.54 7.30 2.04
N ALA A 188 11.89 7.26 3.33
CA ALA A 188 13.16 6.71 3.83
C ALA A 188 13.03 5.25 4.33
N ALA A 189 11.81 4.72 4.46
CA ALA A 189 11.60 3.31 4.77
C ALA A 189 11.86 2.42 3.53
N ALA A 190 11.29 2.76 2.37
CA ALA A 190 11.46 1.97 1.14
C ALA A 190 12.94 1.76 0.70
N PRO A 191 13.84 2.76 0.76
CA PRO A 191 15.25 2.59 0.41
C PRO A 191 15.99 1.63 1.35
N LEU A 192 15.70 1.65 2.66
CA LEU A 192 16.29 0.69 3.60
C LEU A 192 15.81 -0.74 3.31
N ALA A 193 14.54 -0.93 2.97
CA ALA A 193 14.02 -2.23 2.54
C ALA A 193 14.66 -2.69 1.22
N ALA A 194 14.76 -1.82 0.21
CA ALA A 194 15.47 -2.09 -1.06
C ALA A 194 16.95 -2.48 -0.82
N GLY A 195 17.62 -1.84 0.13
CA GLY A 195 18.96 -2.20 0.58
C GLY A 195 19.03 -3.60 1.21
N ILE A 196 18.04 -4.01 2.01
CA ILE A 196 17.97 -5.37 2.56
C ILE A 196 17.67 -6.39 1.46
N TYR A 197 16.77 -6.09 0.53
CA TYR A 197 16.49 -6.94 -0.63
C TYR A 197 17.73 -7.14 -1.52
N ALA A 198 18.60 -6.14 -1.66
CA ALA A 198 19.88 -6.30 -2.35
C ALA A 198 20.81 -7.31 -1.63
N LEU A 199 20.81 -7.36 -0.30
CA LEU A 199 21.56 -8.39 0.47
C LEU A 199 20.94 -9.78 0.31
N VAL A 200 19.61 -9.87 0.26
CA VAL A 200 18.87 -11.12 0.01
C VAL A 200 19.17 -11.66 -1.40
N LEU A 201 19.24 -10.80 -2.41
CA LEU A 201 19.62 -11.19 -3.78
C LEU A 201 21.12 -11.48 -3.93
N GLU A 202 22.03 -10.85 -3.17
CA GLU A 202 23.44 -11.28 -3.09
C GLU A 202 23.56 -12.68 -2.48
N ALA A 203 22.72 -12.99 -1.48
CA ALA A 203 22.71 -14.26 -0.77
C ALA A 203 22.09 -15.42 -1.57
N ASN A 204 21.04 -15.16 -2.36
CA ASN A 204 20.45 -16.11 -3.31
C ASN A 204 19.98 -15.37 -4.57
N PRO A 205 20.81 -15.33 -5.63
CA PRO A 205 20.47 -14.60 -6.86
C PRO A 205 19.30 -15.18 -7.66
N ASP A 206 18.87 -16.42 -7.38
CA ASP A 206 17.87 -17.14 -8.18
C ASP A 206 16.43 -16.98 -7.68
N LEU A 207 16.23 -16.25 -6.58
CA LEU A 207 14.92 -15.82 -6.09
C LEU A 207 14.16 -15.01 -7.16
N SER A 208 12.91 -15.36 -7.40
CA SER A 208 11.96 -14.53 -8.14
C SER A 208 11.40 -13.39 -7.29
N TRP A 209 10.68 -12.46 -7.91
CA TRP A 209 9.96 -11.39 -7.22
C TRP A 209 8.98 -11.91 -6.15
N ARG A 210 8.25 -13.00 -6.45
CA ARG A 210 7.37 -13.70 -5.50
C ARG A 210 8.14 -14.39 -4.37
N ASP A 211 9.30 -14.98 -4.65
CA ASP A 211 10.14 -15.56 -3.59
C ASP A 211 10.59 -14.49 -2.59
N VAL A 212 10.92 -13.28 -3.05
CA VAL A 212 11.31 -12.17 -2.16
C VAL A 212 10.12 -11.61 -1.37
N GLN A 213 8.93 -11.53 -1.97
CA GLN A 213 7.68 -11.26 -1.23
C GLN A 213 7.46 -12.32 -0.14
N TYR A 214 7.55 -13.62 -0.46
CA TYR A 214 7.31 -14.69 0.51
C TYR A 214 8.40 -14.81 1.59
N LEU A 215 9.67 -14.50 1.25
CA LEU A 215 10.74 -14.30 2.23
C LEU A 215 10.45 -13.12 3.18
N SER A 216 9.75 -12.08 2.71
CA SER A 216 9.28 -11.00 3.59
C SER A 216 8.19 -11.50 4.54
N VAL A 217 7.20 -12.24 4.02
CA VAL A 217 6.11 -12.87 4.81
C VAL A 217 6.64 -13.78 5.92
N LEU A 218 7.67 -14.59 5.62
CA LEU A 218 8.23 -15.57 6.56
C LEU A 218 9.36 -15.02 7.44
N GLY A 219 10.15 -14.07 6.93
CA GLY A 219 11.36 -13.56 7.57
C GLY A 219 11.22 -12.26 8.35
N ALA A 220 10.22 -11.43 8.06
CA ALA A 220 9.94 -10.21 8.83
C ALA A 220 9.61 -10.53 10.29
N LYS A 221 9.86 -9.58 11.20
CA LYS A 221 9.72 -9.75 12.64
C LYS A 221 8.56 -8.92 13.20
N GLU A 222 7.66 -9.57 13.91
CA GLU A 222 6.55 -8.90 14.61
C GLU A 222 7.07 -7.87 15.63
N ILE A 223 6.35 -6.77 15.76
CA ILE A 223 6.63 -5.61 16.63
C ILE A 223 5.31 -5.07 17.17
N GLN A 224 5.31 -4.34 18.29
CA GLN A 224 4.09 -3.79 18.89
C GLN A 224 3.01 -4.89 19.02
N SER A 225 3.38 -6.06 19.55
CA SER A 225 2.60 -7.31 19.52
C SER A 225 1.22 -7.23 20.19
N ASP A 226 0.99 -6.18 20.98
CA ASP A 226 -0.22 -5.78 21.67
C ASP A 226 -1.10 -4.78 20.89
N ASP A 227 -0.63 -4.24 19.76
CA ASP A 227 -1.42 -3.37 18.88
C ASP A 227 -2.62 -4.16 18.29
N PRO A 228 -3.86 -3.63 18.40
CA PRO A 228 -5.07 -4.36 18.01
C PRO A 228 -5.21 -4.58 16.49
N SER A 229 -4.31 -4.02 15.66
CA SER A 229 -4.26 -4.29 14.23
C SER A 229 -3.71 -5.68 13.87
N TRP A 230 -3.05 -6.39 14.81
CA TRP A 230 -2.46 -7.71 14.56
C TRP A 230 -3.50 -8.84 14.56
N GLN A 231 -3.93 -9.26 13.37
CA GLN A 231 -4.79 -10.44 13.18
C GLN A 231 -3.98 -11.73 12.91
N LYS A 232 -4.60 -12.89 13.16
CA LYS A 232 -4.06 -14.19 12.75
C LYS A 232 -4.18 -14.38 11.25
N THR A 233 -3.33 -15.23 10.69
CA THR A 233 -3.34 -15.59 9.25
C THR A 233 -3.32 -17.10 9.07
N ALA A 234 -3.36 -17.59 7.84
CA ALA A 234 -3.27 -19.01 7.52
C ALA A 234 -1.87 -19.60 7.72
N ILE A 235 -0.82 -18.78 7.72
CA ILE A 235 0.55 -19.23 7.92
C ILE A 235 0.82 -19.41 9.42
N GLU A 236 1.19 -20.63 9.82
CA GLU A 236 1.39 -20.98 11.23
C GLU A 236 2.43 -20.07 11.90
N GLY A 237 2.08 -19.54 13.07
CA GLY A 237 2.93 -18.62 13.84
C GLY A 237 3.06 -17.20 13.26
N ARG A 238 2.41 -16.87 12.14
CA ARG A 238 2.45 -15.52 11.54
C ARG A 238 1.15 -14.74 11.80
N ARG A 239 1.33 -13.47 12.16
CA ARG A 239 0.27 -12.45 12.19
C ARG A 239 0.51 -11.39 11.12
N TYR A 240 -0.56 -10.71 10.73
CA TYR A 240 -0.55 -9.59 9.80
C TYR A 240 -1.18 -8.35 10.45
N SER A 241 -0.70 -7.17 10.10
CA SER A 241 -1.26 -5.88 10.49
C SER A 241 -1.29 -4.91 9.30
N PRO A 242 -2.41 -4.24 9.00
CA PRO A 242 -2.44 -3.17 8.00
C PRO A 242 -1.50 -1.98 8.29
N LYS A 243 -0.97 -1.85 9.51
CA LYS A 243 0.03 -0.84 9.89
C LYS A 243 1.46 -1.29 9.61
N PHE A 244 1.75 -2.56 9.96
CA PHE A 244 3.10 -3.11 10.05
C PHE A 244 3.42 -4.17 8.99
N GLY A 245 2.46 -4.45 8.10
CA GLY A 245 2.48 -5.59 7.19
C GLY A 245 2.63 -6.91 7.94
N TRP A 246 3.56 -7.74 7.46
CA TRP A 246 4.00 -8.98 8.11
C TRP A 246 5.02 -8.75 9.25
N GLY A 247 5.34 -7.50 9.57
CA GLY A 247 6.33 -7.10 10.59
C GLY A 247 7.44 -6.24 10.02
N LYS A 248 8.40 -5.88 10.88
CA LYS A 248 9.58 -5.15 10.43
C LYS A 248 10.53 -6.04 9.63
N VAL A 249 11.17 -5.50 8.61
CA VAL A 249 12.22 -6.23 7.86
C VAL A 249 13.37 -6.59 8.81
N ASP A 250 13.82 -7.86 8.76
CA ASP A 250 14.94 -8.38 9.55
C ASP A 250 15.96 -9.02 8.60
N ALA A 251 17.08 -8.33 8.37
CA ALA A 251 18.04 -8.69 7.33
C ALA A 251 18.76 -10.02 7.60
N ASP A 252 19.06 -10.33 8.87
CA ASP A 252 19.73 -11.58 9.26
C ASP A 252 18.79 -12.77 9.06
N SER A 253 17.54 -12.62 9.51
CA SER A 253 16.45 -13.58 9.28
C SER A 253 16.24 -13.88 7.79
N MET A 254 16.06 -12.84 6.96
CA MET A 254 15.74 -13.00 5.53
C MET A 254 16.90 -13.52 4.70
N VAL A 255 18.13 -13.07 4.96
CA VAL A 255 19.35 -13.64 4.32
C VAL A 255 19.55 -15.10 4.74
N THR A 256 19.33 -15.43 6.02
CA THR A 256 19.43 -16.80 6.52
C THR A 256 18.40 -17.73 5.87
N LEU A 257 17.14 -17.28 5.71
CA LEU A 257 16.11 -18.05 4.99
C LEU A 257 16.47 -18.24 3.51
N ALA A 258 16.91 -17.19 2.83
CA ALA A 258 17.30 -17.24 1.42
C ALA A 258 18.45 -18.23 1.13
N GLN A 259 19.40 -18.37 2.06
CA GLN A 259 20.55 -19.29 1.94
C GLN A 259 20.22 -20.74 2.29
N ASN A 260 19.38 -20.98 3.31
CA ASN A 260 19.25 -22.30 3.94
C ASN A 260 18.13 -23.15 3.32
N ASN A 261 18.43 -23.71 2.14
CA ASN A 261 17.53 -24.61 1.39
C ASN A 261 16.19 -23.97 0.99
N TRP A 262 16.17 -22.68 0.67
CA TRP A 262 14.99 -22.06 0.04
C TRP A 262 14.61 -22.83 -1.22
N LYS A 263 13.42 -23.42 -1.23
CA LYS A 263 12.82 -24.02 -2.43
C LYS A 263 12.12 -22.90 -3.18
N LEU A 264 12.58 -22.59 -4.38
CA LEU A 264 11.91 -21.63 -5.27
C LEU A 264 10.43 -22.00 -5.44
N LEU A 265 9.58 -20.98 -5.42
CA LEU A 265 8.16 -21.11 -5.75
C LEU A 265 8.01 -21.58 -7.20
N LYS A 266 7.00 -22.41 -7.46
CA LYS A 266 6.53 -22.70 -8.83
C LYS A 266 6.02 -21.39 -9.47
N PRO A 267 5.79 -21.36 -10.80
CA PRO A 267 5.14 -20.22 -11.46
C PRO A 267 3.81 -19.81 -10.81
N GLN A 268 3.40 -18.57 -11.06
CA GLN A 268 2.15 -18.03 -10.57
C GLN A 268 0.96 -18.65 -11.31
N ALA A 269 -0.15 -18.85 -10.61
CA ALA A 269 -1.48 -19.10 -11.14
C ALA A 269 -2.47 -18.08 -10.54
N TRP A 270 -3.66 -17.99 -11.12
CA TRP A 270 -4.68 -17.03 -10.71
C TRP A 270 -6.08 -17.54 -11.03
N TYR A 271 -7.05 -17.12 -10.22
CA TYR A 271 -8.47 -17.35 -10.44
C TYR A 271 -9.24 -16.03 -10.32
N TYR A 272 -10.00 -15.67 -11.36
CA TYR A 272 -10.91 -14.53 -11.35
C TYR A 272 -12.34 -15.06 -11.20
N THR A 273 -13.11 -14.53 -10.25
CA THR A 273 -14.55 -14.77 -10.20
C THR A 273 -15.23 -14.13 -11.40
N THR A 274 -16.43 -14.60 -11.74
CA THR A 274 -17.39 -13.72 -12.43
C THR A 274 -17.63 -12.48 -11.57
N THR A 275 -17.87 -11.33 -12.20
CA THR A 275 -18.38 -10.15 -11.50
C THR A 275 -19.72 -10.49 -10.84
N SER A 276 -19.83 -10.27 -9.53
CA SER A 276 -21.08 -10.44 -8.78
C SER A 276 -21.84 -9.12 -8.72
N SER A 277 -23.11 -9.16 -9.11
CA SER A 277 -24.00 -7.99 -9.17
C SER A 277 -24.80 -7.87 -7.87
N ILE A 278 -24.60 -6.75 -7.18
CA ILE A 278 -25.21 -6.42 -5.89
C ILE A 278 -26.48 -5.57 -6.10
N GLU A 279 -26.37 -4.51 -6.93
CA GLU A 279 -27.41 -3.51 -7.27
C GLU A 279 -28.30 -3.06 -6.09
N LYS A 280 -27.67 -2.65 -4.98
CA LYS A 280 -28.37 -2.20 -3.76
C LYS A 280 -27.95 -0.78 -3.39
N LYS A 281 -28.95 0.07 -3.14
CA LYS A 281 -28.76 1.36 -2.47
C LYS A 281 -28.79 1.17 -0.95
N ILE A 282 -27.87 1.85 -0.25
CA ILE A 282 -27.80 1.93 1.21
C ILE A 282 -27.71 3.41 1.63
N THR A 283 -28.10 3.72 2.87
CA THR A 283 -28.18 5.10 3.38
C THR A 283 -27.61 5.25 4.79
N GLY A 284 -27.02 6.41 5.10
CA GLY A 284 -26.55 6.70 6.45
C GLY A 284 -25.47 5.72 6.94
N HIS A 285 -25.83 4.91 7.94
CA HIS A 285 -25.00 3.86 8.54
C HIS A 285 -25.41 2.42 8.14
N ASP A 286 -26.25 2.27 7.10
CA ASP A 286 -26.62 0.97 6.54
C ASP A 286 -25.40 0.20 6.01
N THR A 287 -25.53 -1.13 5.92
CA THR A 287 -24.52 -2.03 5.36
C THR A 287 -25.17 -3.02 4.40
N VAL A 288 -24.51 -3.26 3.25
CA VAL A 288 -24.84 -4.34 2.33
C VAL A 288 -23.76 -5.42 2.38
N GLU A 289 -24.20 -6.68 2.33
CA GLU A 289 -23.32 -7.84 2.16
C GLU A 289 -23.63 -8.57 0.86
N ASP A 290 -22.60 -9.20 0.29
CA ASP A 290 -22.70 -10.20 -0.78
C ASP A 290 -21.64 -11.30 -0.57
N THR A 291 -21.83 -12.48 -1.16
CA THR A 291 -20.97 -13.66 -0.90
C THR A 291 -20.74 -14.50 -2.14
N TYR A 292 -19.48 -14.83 -2.41
CA TYR A 292 -19.06 -15.69 -3.52
C TYR A 292 -18.37 -16.97 -3.01
N THR A 293 -18.95 -18.13 -3.30
CA THR A 293 -18.37 -19.43 -2.93
C THR A 293 -17.35 -19.89 -3.97
N VAL A 294 -16.10 -20.07 -3.55
CA VAL A 294 -15.02 -20.67 -4.35
C VAL A 294 -14.89 -22.15 -4.00
N THR A 295 -14.94 -23.05 -4.98
CA THR A 295 -14.83 -24.50 -4.76
C THR A 295 -13.44 -25.04 -5.08
N GLU A 296 -13.10 -26.18 -4.46
CA GLU A 296 -11.81 -26.86 -4.69
C GLU A 296 -11.61 -27.24 -6.16
N ASP A 297 -12.68 -27.62 -6.87
CA ASP A 297 -12.60 -28.02 -8.28
C ASP A 297 -12.45 -26.82 -9.23
N ILE A 298 -12.97 -25.64 -8.86
CA ILE A 298 -12.72 -24.38 -9.58
C ILE A 298 -11.22 -24.04 -9.50
N LEU A 299 -10.61 -24.12 -8.32
CA LEU A 299 -9.18 -23.81 -8.16
C LEU A 299 -8.27 -24.85 -8.83
N LYS A 300 -8.65 -26.14 -8.82
CA LYS A 300 -7.98 -27.18 -9.62
C LYS A 300 -8.05 -26.92 -11.12
N LYS A 301 -9.19 -26.45 -11.64
CA LYS A 301 -9.33 -26.05 -13.06
C LYS A 301 -8.46 -24.82 -13.38
N ALA A 302 -8.42 -23.83 -12.49
CA ALA A 302 -7.56 -22.65 -12.58
C ALA A 302 -6.05 -22.94 -12.33
N ASN A 303 -5.69 -24.17 -11.98
CA ASN A 303 -4.33 -24.59 -11.62
C ASN A 303 -3.74 -23.81 -10.42
N LEU A 304 -4.57 -23.28 -9.51
CA LEU A 304 -4.15 -22.52 -8.32
C LEU A 304 -4.10 -23.42 -7.08
N ASP A 305 -2.95 -23.44 -6.38
CA ASP A 305 -2.67 -24.34 -5.25
C ASP A 305 -3.11 -23.70 -3.91
N HIS A 306 -2.73 -22.45 -3.69
CA HIS A 306 -3.09 -21.62 -2.55
C HIS A 306 -2.94 -20.13 -2.90
N VAL A 307 -3.54 -19.26 -2.09
CA VAL A 307 -3.49 -17.79 -2.24
C VAL A 307 -2.17 -17.26 -1.68
N GLU A 308 -1.53 -16.38 -2.44
CA GLU A 308 -0.44 -15.49 -1.99
C GLU A 308 -1.00 -14.09 -1.75
N GLN A 309 -1.68 -13.55 -2.76
CA GLN A 309 -2.29 -12.22 -2.75
C GLN A 309 -3.68 -12.26 -3.38
N LEU A 310 -4.50 -11.25 -3.09
CA LEU A 310 -5.76 -11.03 -3.80
C LEU A 310 -5.99 -9.58 -4.17
N THR A 311 -6.87 -9.36 -5.15
CA THR A 311 -7.42 -8.04 -5.46
C THR A 311 -8.94 -8.10 -5.54
N VAL A 312 -9.61 -7.04 -5.11
CA VAL A 312 -11.05 -6.85 -5.28
C VAL A 312 -11.30 -5.60 -6.09
N THR A 313 -11.86 -5.77 -7.28
CA THR A 313 -12.41 -4.67 -8.09
C THR A 313 -13.83 -4.38 -7.61
N VAL A 314 -14.18 -3.13 -7.34
CA VAL A 314 -15.54 -2.71 -6.94
C VAL A 314 -16.06 -1.58 -7.82
N ASN A 315 -17.38 -1.57 -8.02
CA ASN A 315 -18.11 -0.51 -8.71
C ASN A 315 -19.21 0.03 -7.78
N ILE A 316 -18.99 1.24 -7.24
CA ILE A 316 -19.82 1.82 -6.17
C ILE A 316 -20.01 3.32 -6.45
N GLU A 317 -21.24 3.76 -6.70
CA GLU A 317 -21.58 5.18 -6.66
C GLU A 317 -21.73 5.64 -5.20
N ALA A 318 -21.19 6.81 -4.85
CA ALA A 318 -21.34 7.39 -3.52
C ALA A 318 -21.35 8.92 -3.58
N ASN A 319 -22.26 9.56 -2.84
CA ASN A 319 -22.31 11.03 -2.76
C ASN A 319 -21.11 11.63 -1.97
N ARG A 320 -20.43 10.81 -1.15
CA ARG A 320 -19.20 11.12 -0.42
C ARG A 320 -18.33 9.86 -0.27
N ARG A 321 -17.36 9.68 -1.15
CA ARG A 321 -16.50 8.48 -1.22
C ARG A 321 -15.80 8.14 0.11
N GLY A 322 -15.32 9.15 0.82
CA GLY A 322 -14.59 9.02 2.09
C GLY A 322 -15.39 8.45 3.27
N TRP A 323 -16.70 8.27 3.14
CA TRP A 323 -17.56 7.68 4.18
C TRP A 323 -18.04 6.26 3.83
N VAL A 324 -17.54 5.69 2.73
CA VAL A 324 -17.73 4.28 2.38
C VAL A 324 -16.59 3.46 2.97
N THR A 325 -16.91 2.38 3.69
CA THR A 325 -15.95 1.34 4.03
C THR A 325 -16.25 0.07 3.26
N VAL A 326 -15.19 -0.69 2.95
CA VAL A 326 -15.27 -1.96 2.23
C VAL A 326 -14.38 -2.96 2.96
N ASP A 327 -15.00 -3.97 3.57
CA ASP A 327 -14.32 -5.08 4.26
C ASP A 327 -14.53 -6.37 3.46
N LEU A 328 -13.45 -7.11 3.21
CA LEU A 328 -13.48 -8.47 2.67
C LEU A 328 -13.19 -9.48 3.79
N ILE A 329 -14.06 -10.48 3.93
CA ILE A 329 -13.92 -11.58 4.90
C ILE A 329 -13.69 -12.87 4.11
N SER A 330 -12.60 -13.54 4.45
CA SER A 330 -12.20 -14.83 3.88
C SER A 330 -12.93 -16.03 4.51
N PRO A 331 -12.88 -17.22 3.87
CA PRO A 331 -13.37 -18.47 4.46
C PRO A 331 -12.79 -18.78 5.85
N ASN A 332 -11.54 -18.37 6.10
CA ASN A 332 -10.87 -18.56 7.40
C ASN A 332 -11.13 -17.42 8.41
N ASN A 333 -12.03 -16.47 8.11
CA ASN A 333 -12.38 -15.31 8.93
C ASN A 333 -11.21 -14.31 9.15
N ILE A 334 -10.19 -14.34 8.29
CA ILE A 334 -9.20 -13.25 8.13
C ILE A 334 -9.92 -12.09 7.43
N ILE A 335 -9.78 -10.87 7.96
CA ILE A 335 -10.54 -9.69 7.52
C ILE A 335 -9.60 -8.66 6.90
N SER A 336 -9.84 -8.33 5.64
CA SER A 336 -9.16 -7.25 4.95
C SER A 336 -10.06 -6.03 4.85
N ARG A 337 -9.76 -5.00 5.65
CA ARG A 337 -10.30 -3.65 5.40
C ARG A 337 -9.62 -3.07 4.16
N LEU A 338 -10.38 -2.99 3.07
CA LEU A 338 -9.92 -2.54 1.77
C LEU A 338 -10.08 -1.01 1.68
N ALA A 339 -11.27 -0.50 2.02
CA ALA A 339 -11.52 0.94 2.16
C ALA A 339 -11.76 1.33 3.63
N VAL A 340 -11.10 2.41 4.07
CA VAL A 340 -11.29 3.04 5.38
C VAL A 340 -12.04 4.37 5.23
N VAL A 341 -12.60 4.88 6.33
CA VAL A 341 -13.15 6.25 6.36
C VAL A 341 -12.00 7.26 6.18
N ARG A 342 -12.07 8.06 5.12
CA ARG A 342 -11.16 9.18 4.83
C ARG A 342 -11.95 10.49 4.89
N SER A 343 -11.95 11.15 6.04
CA SER A 343 -12.88 12.25 6.34
C SER A 343 -12.74 13.50 5.45
N TYR A 344 -11.61 13.67 4.75
CA TYR A 344 -11.36 14.76 3.80
C TYR A 344 -11.81 14.41 2.35
N ASP A 345 -12.07 13.14 2.06
CA ASP A 345 -12.46 12.62 0.74
C ASP A 345 -13.97 12.83 0.48
N VAL A 346 -14.31 14.09 0.21
CA VAL A 346 -15.68 14.52 -0.15
C VAL A 346 -15.99 14.38 -1.64
N ASP A 347 -15.29 13.49 -2.36
CA ASP A 347 -15.59 13.20 -3.76
C ASP A 347 -16.95 12.51 -3.93
N ALA A 348 -17.67 12.87 -4.99
CA ALA A 348 -19.01 12.36 -5.30
C ALA A 348 -19.05 11.42 -6.53
N ASN A 349 -17.90 10.89 -6.94
CA ASN A 349 -17.77 9.92 -8.03
C ASN A 349 -17.69 8.47 -7.55
N GLY A 350 -17.41 8.26 -6.25
CA GLY A 350 -17.29 6.92 -5.67
C GLY A 350 -16.14 6.11 -6.26
N PHE A 351 -16.33 4.80 -6.34
CA PHE A 351 -15.32 3.83 -6.76
C PHE A 351 -15.67 3.30 -8.16
N LYS A 352 -15.15 3.94 -9.20
CA LYS A 352 -15.42 3.58 -10.61
C LYS A 352 -14.50 2.45 -11.06
N LYS A 353 -14.93 1.20 -10.82
CA LYS A 353 -14.11 -0.02 -11.05
C LYS A 353 -12.74 0.05 -10.36
N TRP A 354 -12.69 0.68 -9.19
CA TRP A 354 -11.45 0.75 -8.40
C TRP A 354 -11.05 -0.65 -7.95
N THR A 355 -9.74 -0.94 -7.97
CA THR A 355 -9.22 -2.24 -7.55
C THR A 355 -8.36 -2.06 -6.32
N PHE A 356 -8.83 -2.60 -5.19
CA PHE A 356 -8.08 -2.75 -3.95
C PHE A 356 -7.28 -4.05 -3.97
N SER A 357 -6.25 -4.16 -3.13
CA SER A 357 -5.54 -5.43 -2.89
C SER A 357 -5.44 -5.79 -1.40
N SER A 358 -5.09 -7.05 -1.15
CA SER A 358 -4.66 -7.50 0.17
C SER A 358 -3.63 -8.62 0.11
N VAL A 359 -2.63 -8.51 0.99
CA VAL A 359 -1.59 -9.53 1.23
C VAL A 359 -1.80 -10.29 2.55
N ALA A 360 -2.89 -10.01 3.28
CA ALA A 360 -3.21 -10.66 4.56
C ALA A 360 -3.63 -12.14 4.44
N HIS A 361 -4.04 -12.54 3.23
CA HIS A 361 -4.62 -13.85 2.90
C HIS A 361 -3.58 -14.89 2.44
N TRP A 362 -2.29 -14.57 2.56
CA TRP A 362 -1.20 -15.45 2.15
C TRP A 362 -1.28 -16.80 2.89
N GLY A 363 -1.20 -17.90 2.15
CA GLY A 363 -1.29 -19.27 2.65
C GLY A 363 -2.72 -19.82 2.79
N GLU A 364 -3.77 -19.05 2.50
CA GLU A 364 -5.14 -19.60 2.44
C GLU A 364 -5.32 -20.54 1.24
N SER A 365 -6.09 -21.61 1.39
CA SER A 365 -6.45 -22.50 0.26
C SER A 365 -7.38 -21.85 -0.76
N GLY A 366 -7.96 -20.69 -0.47
CA GLY A 366 -8.94 -19.99 -1.32
C GLY A 366 -10.34 -20.62 -1.33
N VAL A 367 -10.52 -21.85 -0.85
CA VAL A 367 -11.79 -22.60 -0.91
C VAL A 367 -12.75 -22.18 0.21
N GLY A 368 -14.00 -21.91 -0.14
CA GLY A 368 -15.09 -21.55 0.76
C GLY A 368 -15.77 -20.22 0.37
N ASP A 369 -16.52 -19.67 1.31
CA ASP A 369 -17.29 -18.43 1.11
C ASP A 369 -16.42 -17.18 1.34
N TRP A 370 -16.26 -16.38 0.29
CA TRP A 370 -15.67 -15.04 0.36
C TRP A 370 -16.79 -14.00 0.46
N LYS A 371 -16.83 -13.22 1.53
CA LYS A 371 -17.89 -12.24 1.79
C LYS A 371 -17.37 -10.81 1.71
N ILE A 372 -18.02 -9.97 0.93
CA ILE A 372 -17.80 -8.52 0.92
C ILE A 372 -18.85 -7.83 1.80
N GLN A 373 -18.43 -6.80 2.53
CA GLN A 373 -19.29 -5.88 3.27
C GLN A 373 -18.99 -4.45 2.79
N ILE A 374 -20.03 -3.71 2.39
CA ILE A 374 -19.94 -2.31 1.98
C ILE A 374 -20.87 -1.50 2.90
N SER A 375 -20.34 -0.48 3.58
CA SER A 375 -21.05 0.25 4.63
C SER A 375 -20.95 1.76 4.45
N GLY A 376 -22.03 2.47 4.77
CA GLY A 376 -22.00 3.91 5.01
C GLY A 376 -21.57 4.25 6.44
N ASN A 377 -20.92 5.41 6.62
CA ASN A 377 -20.34 5.82 7.90
C ASN A 377 -20.67 7.28 8.28
N ASP A 378 -21.67 7.89 7.64
CA ASP A 378 -22.12 9.27 7.84
C ASP A 378 -23.64 9.33 7.63
N ASP A 379 -24.39 10.00 8.50
CA ASP A 379 -25.86 10.15 8.37
C ASP A 379 -26.29 10.70 6.99
N GLY A 380 -25.42 11.48 6.34
CA GLY A 380 -25.62 12.04 5.00
C GLY A 380 -25.20 11.12 3.83
N ALA A 381 -24.73 9.91 4.07
CA ALA A 381 -24.25 9.01 3.03
C ALA A 381 -25.40 8.45 2.17
N GLU A 382 -25.26 8.58 0.84
CA GLU A 382 -26.07 7.87 -0.15
C GLU A 382 -25.12 7.09 -1.06
N ILE A 383 -25.26 5.76 -1.06
CA ILE A 383 -24.32 4.84 -1.72
C ILE A 383 -25.12 3.82 -2.54
N VAL A 384 -24.68 3.51 -3.76
CA VAL A 384 -25.21 2.40 -4.57
C VAL A 384 -24.05 1.46 -4.87
N ALA A 385 -24.11 0.24 -4.31
CA ALA A 385 -23.18 -0.83 -4.64
C ALA A 385 -23.73 -1.58 -5.87
N HIS A 386 -23.05 -1.42 -7.01
CA HIS A 386 -23.44 -2.09 -8.26
C HIS A 386 -22.88 -3.50 -8.32
N ASP A 387 -21.55 -3.62 -8.27
CA ASP A 387 -20.86 -4.88 -8.52
C ASP A 387 -19.46 -4.98 -7.87
N TRP A 388 -18.96 -6.21 -7.77
CA TRP A 388 -17.58 -6.52 -7.36
C TRP A 388 -17.03 -7.76 -8.07
N GLN A 389 -15.71 -7.85 -8.19
CA GLN A 389 -15.00 -9.03 -8.70
C GLN A 389 -13.81 -9.35 -7.80
N LEU A 390 -13.69 -10.60 -7.37
CA LEU A 390 -12.54 -11.11 -6.62
C LEU A 390 -11.54 -11.79 -7.57
N LYS A 391 -10.25 -11.52 -7.37
CA LYS A 391 -9.16 -12.16 -8.10
C LYS A 391 -8.16 -12.70 -7.09
N LEU A 392 -7.93 -14.01 -7.11
CA LEU A 392 -6.95 -14.72 -6.29
C LEU A 392 -5.69 -14.97 -7.11
N PHE A 393 -4.51 -14.75 -6.54
CA PHE A 393 -3.21 -14.98 -7.16
C PHE A 393 -2.35 -15.83 -6.22
N GLY A 394 -1.57 -16.79 -6.75
CA GLY A 394 -0.67 -17.58 -5.91
C GLY A 394 0.15 -18.65 -6.63
N GLU A 395 0.69 -19.63 -5.90
CA GLU A 395 1.48 -20.71 -6.48
C GLU A 395 0.61 -21.67 -7.33
N CYS A 396 1.10 -22.12 -8.49
CA CYS A 396 0.37 -23.06 -9.33
C CYS A 396 0.38 -24.50 -8.79
N ILE A 397 -0.58 -25.35 -9.15
CA ILE A 397 -0.55 -26.78 -8.79
C ILE A 397 0.52 -27.52 -9.62
N ASP A 398 0.38 -27.49 -10.95
CA ASP A 398 1.27 -28.13 -11.93
C ASP A 398 2.01 -27.09 -12.78
N GLU A 399 3.33 -27.05 -12.64
CA GLU A 399 4.24 -26.17 -13.40
C GLU A 399 4.07 -26.29 -14.92
N LYS A 400 3.70 -27.47 -15.42
CA LYS A 400 3.57 -27.74 -16.87
C LYS A 400 2.31 -27.13 -17.48
N LYS A 401 1.38 -26.66 -16.65
CA LYS A 401 0.16 -25.95 -17.04
C LYS A 401 0.24 -24.45 -16.75
N ALA A 402 1.36 -23.97 -16.19
CA ALA A 402 1.55 -22.55 -15.94
C ALA A 402 1.48 -21.77 -17.26
N LYS A 403 0.67 -20.71 -17.28
CA LYS A 403 0.61 -19.74 -18.36
C LYS A 403 1.51 -18.55 -18.03
N ARG A 404 1.93 -17.79 -19.04
CA ARG A 404 2.40 -16.41 -18.82
C ARG A 404 1.17 -15.53 -18.60
N PHE A 405 1.23 -14.61 -17.64
CA PHE A 405 0.13 -13.71 -17.36
C PHE A 405 0.05 -12.63 -18.44
N ASP A 406 -1.12 -12.53 -19.08
CA ASP A 406 -1.58 -11.37 -19.84
C ASP A 406 -2.57 -10.56 -18.99
N MET A 407 -2.56 -9.23 -19.12
CA MET A 407 -3.46 -8.33 -18.40
C MET A 407 -4.79 -8.12 -19.12
N ASP A 408 -4.83 -8.32 -20.43
CA ASP A 408 -6.01 -8.08 -21.28
C ASP A 408 -6.90 -9.34 -21.44
N GLU A 409 -6.42 -10.53 -21.02
CA GLU A 409 -7.25 -11.73 -20.92
C GLU A 409 -8.26 -11.62 -19.74
N ASP A 410 -9.56 -11.66 -20.03
CA ASP A 410 -10.57 -11.88 -18.99
C ASP A 410 -10.66 -13.36 -18.60
N TYR A 411 -9.82 -13.74 -17.63
CA TYR A 411 -9.82 -15.10 -17.08
C TYR A 411 -11.14 -15.50 -16.41
N SER A 412 -12.06 -14.57 -16.09
CA SER A 412 -13.37 -14.95 -15.56
C SER A 412 -14.22 -15.64 -16.62
N VAL A 413 -14.10 -15.24 -17.89
CA VAL A 413 -14.71 -15.95 -19.03
C VAL A 413 -13.97 -17.26 -19.29
N ILE A 414 -12.62 -17.24 -19.35
CA ILE A 414 -11.81 -18.42 -19.69
C ILE A 414 -12.03 -19.57 -18.70
N ASN A 415 -12.00 -19.29 -17.38
CA ASN A 415 -12.18 -20.29 -16.36
C ASN A 415 -13.60 -20.90 -16.36
N ASN A 416 -14.62 -20.12 -16.76
CA ASN A 416 -16.01 -20.56 -16.80
C ASN A 416 -16.44 -21.21 -18.13
N ALA A 417 -15.78 -20.91 -19.24
CA ALA A 417 -15.93 -21.68 -20.49
C ALA A 417 -15.54 -23.15 -20.26
N SER A 418 -14.47 -23.40 -19.49
CA SER A 418 -14.10 -24.75 -19.03
C SER A 418 -15.08 -25.39 -18.01
N ASN A 419 -16.25 -24.80 -17.76
CA ASN A 419 -17.37 -25.41 -17.04
C ASN A 419 -18.57 -25.78 -17.94
N SER A 420 -18.63 -25.36 -19.21
CA SER A 420 -19.74 -25.70 -20.13
C SER A 420 -19.50 -26.94 -21.00
N ASP A 421 -18.24 -27.32 -21.24
CA ASP A 421 -17.90 -28.29 -22.28
C ASP A 421 -18.07 -29.77 -21.88
N ASP A 422 -18.27 -30.06 -20.59
CA ASP A 422 -18.41 -31.44 -20.06
C ASP A 422 -19.81 -32.06 -20.33
N ASP A 423 -20.85 -31.27 -20.67
CA ASP A 423 -22.26 -31.72 -20.67
C ASP A 423 -22.89 -31.94 -22.07
N ASN A 424 -22.09 -32.02 -23.14
CA ASN A 424 -22.60 -32.48 -24.46
C ASN A 424 -21.58 -33.25 -25.33
N SER A 425 -21.00 -34.31 -24.80
CA SER A 425 -20.24 -35.29 -25.62
C SER A 425 -21.17 -36.30 -26.35
N THR A 426 -22.17 -35.81 -27.07
CA THR A 426 -23.01 -36.65 -27.95
C THR A 426 -22.20 -37.04 -29.19
N THR A 427 -21.42 -38.12 -29.07
CA THR A 427 -20.49 -38.59 -30.11
C THR A 427 -21.21 -38.97 -31.41
N SER A 428 -21.19 -38.05 -32.38
CA SER A 428 -21.71 -38.29 -33.73
C SER A 428 -20.76 -39.17 -34.54
N SER A 429 -20.89 -40.49 -34.37
CA SER A 429 -20.23 -41.49 -35.23
C SER A 429 -21.27 -42.19 -36.10
N THR A 430 -21.26 -41.89 -37.40
CA THR A 430 -22.08 -42.57 -38.40
C THR A 430 -21.31 -43.78 -38.94
N THR A 431 -21.94 -44.96 -39.04
CA THR A 431 -21.81 -45.92 -40.17
C THR A 431 -22.75 -47.13 -39.98
N GLU A 432 -23.61 -47.32 -40.97
CA GLU A 432 -24.32 -48.56 -41.37
C GLU A 432 -25.25 -49.27 -40.37
N SER A 433 -26.03 -50.22 -40.90
CA SER A 433 -27.16 -50.88 -40.24
C SER A 433 -27.20 -52.36 -40.60
N GLU A 434 -27.50 -53.23 -39.64
CA GLU A 434 -28.01 -54.57 -39.91
C GLU A 434 -29.07 -54.97 -38.86
N SER A 435 -29.77 -56.08 -39.09
CA SER A 435 -31.20 -56.19 -38.74
C SER A 435 -31.57 -57.35 -37.81
N THR A 436 -32.80 -57.27 -37.25
CA THR A 436 -33.61 -58.38 -36.65
C THR A 436 -33.05 -59.03 -35.35
N SER A 437 -33.85 -59.61 -34.45
CA SER A 437 -35.33 -59.65 -34.23
C SER A 437 -35.68 -60.34 -32.90
N THR A 438 -36.77 -59.91 -32.22
CA THR A 438 -37.52 -60.66 -31.17
C THR A 438 -36.71 -61.06 -29.90
N THR A 439 -37.29 -61.34 -28.73
CA THR A 439 -38.68 -61.68 -28.34
C THR A 439 -39.05 -60.99 -27.01
N ALA A 440 -40.34 -60.87 -26.70
CA ALA A 440 -40.82 -60.42 -25.39
C ALA A 440 -40.83 -61.56 -24.35
N GLU A 441 -40.87 -61.21 -23.06
CA GLU A 441 -41.77 -61.89 -22.12
C GLU A 441 -42.23 -60.92 -21.02
N THR A 442 -43.19 -61.33 -20.18
CA THR A 442 -43.99 -60.41 -19.35
C THR A 442 -44.36 -61.01 -17.99
N SER A 443 -44.29 -60.21 -16.93
CA SER A 443 -44.95 -60.50 -15.65
C SER A 443 -45.37 -59.20 -14.95
N THR A 444 -46.61 -59.16 -14.45
CA THR A 444 -47.35 -57.96 -14.01
C THR A 444 -47.88 -58.06 -12.59
N SER A 445 -48.31 -56.92 -12.01
CA SER A 445 -49.17 -56.80 -10.80
C SER A 445 -48.44 -57.07 -9.46
N SER A 446 -48.82 -56.50 -8.30
CA SER A 446 -49.91 -55.57 -7.88
C SER A 446 -49.37 -54.68 -6.73
N GLU A 447 -49.80 -53.43 -6.50
CA GLU A 447 -50.97 -53.01 -5.68
C GLU A 447 -51.12 -53.74 -4.31
N GLU A 448 -51.46 -53.11 -3.18
CA GLU A 448 -52.41 -51.98 -2.98
C GLU A 448 -52.01 -50.96 -1.85
N LYS A 449 -52.95 -50.22 -1.24
CA LYS A 449 -52.72 -48.88 -0.62
C LYS A 449 -53.25 -48.63 0.85
N PRO A 450 -54.02 -47.56 1.23
CA PRO A 450 -53.65 -46.59 2.31
C PRO A 450 -54.46 -46.60 3.64
N THR A 451 -54.02 -45.79 4.62
CA THR A 451 -54.82 -44.92 5.57
C THR A 451 -53.82 -43.98 6.31
N THR A 452 -53.93 -42.65 6.55
CA THR A 452 -54.95 -41.71 7.13
C THR A 452 -55.19 -41.88 8.64
N SER A 453 -55.24 -40.86 9.54
CA SER A 453 -55.13 -39.37 9.46
C SER A 453 -54.94 -38.72 10.87
N ALA A 454 -54.86 -37.37 10.91
CA ALA A 454 -55.34 -36.45 11.96
C ALA A 454 -54.43 -35.91 13.13
N LYS A 455 -54.54 -34.58 13.29
CA LYS A 455 -54.31 -33.68 14.46
C LYS A 455 -55.73 -33.26 14.97
N PRO A 456 -55.96 -32.37 15.98
CA PRO A 456 -55.09 -31.76 17.00
C PRO A 456 -55.69 -31.81 18.44
N ASP A 457 -55.06 -31.15 19.44
CA ASP A 457 -55.74 -30.21 20.37
C ASP A 457 -54.75 -29.27 21.11
N SER A 458 -55.15 -28.58 22.19
CA SER A 458 -54.64 -27.26 22.56
C SER A 458 -54.73 -26.85 24.06
N ASN A 459 -53.91 -25.83 24.42
CA ASN A 459 -54.18 -24.73 25.38
C ASN A 459 -54.16 -24.97 26.93
N LYS A 460 -53.27 -24.25 27.67
CA LYS A 460 -53.62 -23.31 28.78
C LYS A 460 -52.43 -22.71 29.57
N ASP A 461 -52.62 -21.48 30.05
CA ASP A 461 -51.72 -20.70 30.93
C ASP A 461 -51.81 -21.07 32.44
N VAL A 462 -50.85 -20.60 33.26
CA VAL A 462 -51.07 -19.60 34.34
C VAL A 462 -49.75 -19.20 35.04
N LYS A 463 -49.73 -18.00 35.65
CA LYS A 463 -48.62 -17.25 36.27
C LYS A 463 -48.69 -17.29 37.81
N VAL A 464 -47.57 -17.12 38.55
CA VAL A 464 -47.38 -16.35 39.83
C VAL A 464 -46.14 -16.80 40.66
N THR A 465 -45.42 -15.83 41.25
CA THR A 465 -44.27 -15.90 42.21
C THR A 465 -44.74 -15.56 43.67
N PRO A 466 -43.93 -15.29 44.75
CA PRO A 466 -42.45 -15.22 44.97
C PRO A 466 -41.92 -15.87 46.31
N THR A 467 -40.66 -15.53 46.68
CA THR A 467 -40.16 -15.03 48.02
C THR A 467 -39.17 -15.86 48.91
N THR A 468 -37.99 -15.25 49.18
CA THR A 468 -37.13 -15.23 50.43
C THR A 468 -36.49 -16.51 51.01
N SER A 469 -35.37 -16.46 51.77
CA SER A 469 -34.47 -15.34 52.25
C SER A 469 -32.99 -15.63 51.85
N ASP A 470 -31.85 -15.17 52.43
CA ASP A 470 -31.37 -14.25 53.52
C ASP A 470 -29.86 -13.90 53.19
N THR A 471 -28.94 -13.23 53.92
CA THR A 471 -28.74 -12.56 55.24
C THR A 471 -27.71 -11.41 55.03
N LEU A 472 -27.75 -10.24 55.69
CA LEU A 472 -27.14 -9.82 56.99
C LEU A 472 -25.61 -10.07 57.15
N VAL A 473 -24.73 -9.13 57.57
CA VAL A 473 -24.85 -8.02 58.58
C VAL A 473 -24.12 -6.69 58.17
N LYS A 474 -24.44 -5.57 58.89
CA LYS A 474 -24.00 -4.13 58.81
C LYS A 474 -22.74 -3.84 59.71
N PRO A 475 -22.36 -2.61 60.20
CA PRO A 475 -22.70 -1.17 59.92
C PRO A 475 -21.47 -0.21 59.69
N THR A 476 -21.58 1.10 59.37
CA THR A 476 -21.97 2.26 60.24
C THR A 476 -22.17 3.59 59.44
N SER A 477 -22.59 4.68 60.11
CA SER A 477 -23.29 5.92 59.67
C SER A 477 -22.38 7.09 59.15
N THR A 478 -22.82 8.31 58.76
CA THR A 478 -23.87 9.21 59.34
C THR A 478 -24.39 10.33 58.38
N ASP A 479 -25.53 10.94 58.78
CA ASP A 479 -26.42 11.99 58.22
C ASP A 479 -25.79 13.34 57.70
N THR A 480 -26.49 14.33 57.08
CA THR A 480 -27.89 14.84 57.24
C THR A 480 -28.57 15.51 56.01
N SER A 481 -29.82 15.11 55.75
CA SER A 481 -31.08 15.86 55.41
C SER A 481 -31.09 17.28 54.78
N LYS A 482 -31.75 17.51 53.61
CA LYS A 482 -33.15 18.01 53.32
C LYS A 482 -33.39 19.55 53.42
N ALA A 483 -34.34 20.21 52.73
CA ALA A 483 -35.49 19.84 51.84
C ALA A 483 -35.74 20.94 50.74
N HIS A 484 -36.39 20.68 49.58
CA HIS A 484 -37.83 20.94 49.22
C HIS A 484 -38.41 22.31 49.66
N ASP A 485 -39.22 23.10 48.90
CA ASP A 485 -39.98 22.97 47.62
C ASP A 485 -40.18 24.38 46.96
N GLY A 486 -40.76 24.61 45.76
CA GLY A 486 -41.27 23.73 44.68
C GLY A 486 -42.47 24.32 43.87
N GLU A 487 -42.32 24.50 42.53
CA GLU A 487 -43.36 24.86 41.51
C GLU A 487 -44.13 26.22 41.68
N THR A 488 -44.75 26.90 40.69
CA THR A 488 -44.98 26.68 39.23
C THR A 488 -45.21 28.00 38.43
N SER A 489 -44.85 27.98 37.13
CA SER A 489 -45.59 28.54 35.96
C SER A 489 -45.77 30.05 35.64
N ASN A 490 -45.70 30.31 34.31
CA ASN A 490 -46.44 31.29 33.48
C ASN A 490 -45.93 32.73 33.20
N ASN A 491 -45.40 32.87 31.97
CA ASN A 491 -45.87 33.74 30.86
C ASN A 491 -45.67 35.28 30.82
N ASP A 492 -45.06 35.67 29.70
CA ASP A 492 -45.45 36.70 28.71
C ASP A 492 -45.37 38.21 29.03
N ASP A 493 -44.39 38.82 28.33
CA ASP A 493 -44.55 39.94 27.37
C ASP A 493 -44.63 41.44 27.75
N GLU A 494 -44.01 42.19 26.82
CA GLU A 494 -44.28 43.56 26.31
C GLU A 494 -43.97 44.86 27.10
N ASN A 495 -43.01 45.59 26.52
CA ASN A 495 -43.08 47.00 26.05
C ASN A 495 -42.95 48.22 26.99
N GLU A 496 -42.21 49.23 26.46
CA GLU A 496 -42.48 50.69 26.47
C GLU A 496 -42.52 51.45 27.85
N ASP A 497 -42.00 52.69 28.01
CA ASP A 497 -41.13 53.53 27.16
C ASP A 497 -40.48 54.70 27.95
N GLU A 498 -39.71 55.55 27.26
CA GLU A 498 -39.40 56.98 27.54
C GLU A 498 -38.45 57.47 28.69
N ASP A 499 -37.68 58.51 28.30
CA ASP A 499 -37.12 59.67 29.03
C ASP A 499 -36.01 59.59 30.10
N GLY A 500 -34.85 60.18 29.76
CA GLY A 500 -33.67 60.34 30.63
C GLY A 500 -32.56 61.25 30.07
N VAL A 501 -32.86 62.53 29.81
CA VAL A 501 -31.94 63.52 29.19
C VAL A 501 -30.65 63.77 30.01
N TYR A 502 -29.45 63.78 29.39
CA TYR A 502 -28.49 64.92 29.40
C TYR A 502 -27.12 64.66 28.69
N ARG A 503 -27.01 65.18 27.46
CA ARG A 503 -25.86 65.86 26.81
C ARG A 503 -24.39 65.46 27.13
N GLU A 504 -23.75 64.85 26.11
CA GLU A 504 -22.68 65.48 25.30
C GLU A 504 -21.34 65.90 25.97
N ALA A 505 -20.28 65.11 25.71
CA ALA A 505 -18.88 65.50 25.95
C ALA A 505 -17.91 64.82 24.94
N THR A 506 -18.06 65.10 23.65
CA THR A 506 -17.31 64.46 22.56
C THR A 506 -15.96 65.11 22.25
N SER A 507 -14.89 64.59 22.86
CA SER A 507 -13.51 64.61 22.37
C SER A 507 -12.74 63.49 23.11
N HIS A 508 -12.04 62.54 22.50
CA HIS A 508 -11.34 62.52 21.21
C HIS A 508 -11.70 61.29 20.34
N VAL A 509 -12.89 60.71 20.50
CA VAL A 509 -13.27 59.40 19.93
C VAL A 509 -13.11 59.34 18.40
N GLU A 510 -13.44 60.41 17.68
CA GLU A 510 -13.29 60.49 16.23
C GLU A 510 -11.81 60.50 15.78
N GLU A 511 -10.92 61.12 16.54
CA GLU A 511 -9.47 61.14 16.25
C GLU A 511 -8.86 59.75 16.45
N TYR A 512 -9.26 59.04 17.51
CA TYR A 512 -8.85 57.64 17.72
C TYR A 512 -9.42 56.70 16.64
N LEU A 513 -10.70 56.85 16.27
CA LEU A 513 -11.29 56.09 15.16
C LEU A 513 -10.55 56.34 13.85
N PHE A 514 -10.24 57.60 13.51
CA PHE A 514 -9.49 57.93 12.31
C PHE A 514 -8.06 57.35 12.35
N PHE A 515 -7.40 57.39 13.51
CA PHE A 515 -6.07 56.79 13.71
C PHE A 515 -6.10 55.26 13.52
N PHE A 516 -7.09 54.56 14.09
CA PHE A 516 -7.26 53.12 13.88
C PHE A 516 -7.64 52.76 12.44
N VAL A 517 -8.45 53.58 11.75
CA VAL A 517 -8.75 53.41 10.32
C VAL A 517 -7.51 53.61 9.46
N VAL A 518 -6.67 54.61 9.75
CA VAL A 518 -5.39 54.84 9.04
C VAL A 518 -4.39 53.69 9.30
N ILE A 519 -4.26 53.20 10.53
CA ILE A 519 -3.44 52.02 10.84
C ILE A 519 -3.98 50.79 10.12
N GLY A 520 -5.30 50.54 10.17
CA GLY A 520 -5.94 49.44 9.45
C GLY A 520 -5.73 49.53 7.94
N PHE A 521 -5.75 50.73 7.36
CA PHE A 521 -5.47 50.96 5.94
C PHE A 521 -3.99 50.72 5.59
N ILE A 522 -3.05 51.12 6.45
CA ILE A 522 -1.61 50.83 6.29
C ILE A 522 -1.34 49.32 6.41
N VAL A 523 -1.97 48.64 7.38
CA VAL A 523 -1.89 47.18 7.55
C VAL A 523 -2.51 46.47 6.34
N CYS A 524 -3.65 46.93 5.82
CA CYS A 524 -4.24 46.43 4.58
C CYS A 524 -3.33 46.65 3.36
N ILE A 525 -2.68 47.81 3.21
CA ILE A 525 -1.71 48.05 2.13
C ILE A 525 -0.48 47.14 2.29
N TRP A 526 0.00 46.91 3.52
CA TRP A 526 1.06 45.95 3.79
C TRP A 526 0.63 44.52 3.42
N PHE A 527 -0.56 44.09 3.83
CA PHE A 527 -1.14 42.80 3.47
C PHE A 527 -1.39 42.65 1.96
N LEU A 528 -1.76 43.72 1.24
CA LEU A 528 -1.91 43.72 -0.23
C LEU A 528 -0.56 43.75 -0.96
N LYS A 529 0.52 44.20 -0.30
CA LYS A 529 1.89 44.25 -0.82
C LYS A 529 2.76 43.06 -0.38
N HIS A 530 2.28 42.24 0.56
CA HIS A 530 2.88 40.95 0.96
C HIS A 530 2.01 39.74 0.61
N ARG A 531 0.72 39.92 0.30
CA ARG A 531 0.03 39.03 -0.64
C ARG A 531 0.77 39.10 -1.98
N ARG A 532 1.59 38.08 -2.24
CA ARG A 532 1.78 37.59 -3.61
C ARG A 532 0.36 37.44 -4.18
N GLY A 533 0.02 38.25 -5.19
CA GLY A 533 -1.33 38.23 -5.75
C GLY A 533 -1.70 36.83 -6.23
N PRO A 534 -2.97 36.42 -6.16
CA PRO A 534 -3.38 35.11 -6.65
C PRO A 534 -2.93 34.97 -8.11
N GLY A 535 -2.05 34.02 -8.36
CA GLY A 535 -1.61 33.68 -9.70
C GLY A 535 -2.85 33.39 -10.53
N ARG A 536 -2.96 34.05 -11.70
CA ARG A 536 -4.09 33.91 -12.62
C ARG A 536 -4.36 32.41 -12.82
N ALA A 537 -5.51 31.93 -12.38
CA ALA A 537 -5.83 30.50 -12.32
C ALA A 537 -5.86 29.88 -13.73
N ARG A 538 -4.68 29.46 -14.18
CA ARG A 538 -4.45 28.63 -15.34
C ARG A 538 -4.59 27.20 -14.83
N ARG A 539 -5.41 26.38 -15.50
CA ARG A 539 -5.55 24.97 -15.12
C ARG A 539 -4.17 24.35 -15.02
N ARG A 540 -3.87 23.81 -13.85
CA ARG A 540 -2.85 22.82 -13.60
C ARG A 540 -3.65 21.61 -13.17
N ASP A 541 -3.89 20.74 -14.13
CA ASP A 541 -4.36 19.40 -13.86
C ASP A 541 -3.17 18.61 -13.25
N GLU A 542 -3.44 17.62 -12.41
CA GLU A 542 -2.65 17.44 -11.17
C GLU A 542 -1.46 16.47 -11.27
N TYR A 543 -0.27 16.91 -10.83
CA TYR A 543 0.81 16.07 -10.29
C TYR A 543 1.62 16.86 -9.25
N GLU A 544 1.09 16.99 -8.03
CA GLU A 544 1.83 17.58 -6.89
C GLU A 544 2.38 16.45 -6.01
N PHE A 545 3.58 15.98 -6.33
CA PHE A 545 4.32 15.02 -5.51
C PHE A 545 4.61 15.65 -4.14
N ASP A 546 4.02 15.11 -3.06
CA ASP A 546 4.14 15.67 -1.70
C ASP A 546 5.49 15.30 -1.05
N ILE A 547 6.58 15.80 -1.66
CA ILE A 547 7.93 15.70 -1.13
C ILE A 547 7.97 16.52 0.17
N ILE A 548 7.85 15.82 1.31
CA ILE A 548 7.83 16.38 2.67
C ILE A 548 8.84 17.53 2.78
N ARG A 549 8.32 18.75 2.88
CA ARG A 549 9.15 19.93 3.13
C ARG A 549 9.49 19.96 4.61
N PRO A 550 10.76 20.13 5.00
CA PRO A 550 11.19 20.06 6.41
C PRO A 550 10.75 21.27 7.26
N ASP A 551 9.81 22.08 6.77
CA ASP A 551 9.31 23.31 7.39
C ASP A 551 7.91 23.13 8.00
N ASP A 552 7.19 22.04 7.70
CA ASP A 552 5.78 21.86 8.11
C ASP A 552 5.58 21.30 9.55
N ASP A 553 6.67 21.01 10.27
CA ASP A 553 6.67 20.63 11.69
C ASP A 553 6.60 21.86 12.65
N GLU A 554 5.78 22.87 12.34
CA GLU A 554 5.62 24.06 13.19
C GLU A 554 4.72 23.77 14.42
N PHE A 555 5.31 23.14 15.45
CA PHE A 555 4.71 23.06 16.79
C PHE A 555 5.38 24.03 17.77
N ASP A 556 4.54 24.82 18.45
CA ASP A 556 4.90 26.02 19.22
C ASP A 556 6.06 25.82 20.22
N ARG A 557 7.10 26.67 20.12
CA ARG A 557 8.22 26.78 21.07
C ARG A 557 8.30 28.15 21.75
N THR A 558 7.22 28.59 22.38
CA THR A 558 7.19 29.80 23.21
C THR A 558 7.45 29.55 24.71
N SER A 559 8.70 29.28 25.08
CA SER A 559 9.19 29.66 26.43
C SER A 559 10.68 29.99 26.46
N THR A 560 10.99 31.30 26.47
CA THR A 560 12.31 31.81 26.87
C THR A 560 12.48 31.71 28.38
N PHE A 561 13.61 31.17 28.83
CA PHE A 561 14.16 31.50 30.14
C PHE A 561 15.66 31.75 30.08
N HIS A 562 16.20 32.40 31.11
CA HIS A 562 17.42 33.22 31.01
C HIS A 562 18.71 32.47 31.33
N THR A 563 19.83 33.09 30.93
CA THR A 563 21.20 32.69 31.22
C THR A 563 21.53 32.73 32.72
N GLY A 564 22.41 31.83 33.13
CA GLY A 564 23.19 31.93 34.36
C GLY A 564 24.52 31.22 34.13
N ASP A 565 25.61 31.97 34.17
CA ASP A 565 26.97 31.44 34.16
C ASP A 565 27.33 30.91 35.57
N ASP A 566 28.29 29.99 35.65
CA ASP A 566 29.27 29.88 36.75
C ASP A 566 30.40 28.95 36.27
N ASP A 567 31.65 29.42 36.36
CA ASP A 567 32.86 28.62 36.13
C ASP A 567 33.23 27.84 37.42
N ASP A 568 33.98 26.74 37.31
CA ASP A 568 35.07 26.45 38.26
C ASP A 568 35.98 25.29 37.80
N ASP A 569 37.26 25.49 38.08
CA ASP A 569 38.44 24.78 37.58
C ASP A 569 38.64 23.31 38.08
N ASP A 570 39.37 22.55 37.26
CA ASP A 570 40.74 22.04 37.54
C ASP A 570 41.02 20.51 37.46
N ASP A 571 42.29 20.27 37.13
CA ASP A 571 43.18 19.12 37.32
C ASP A 571 42.67 17.66 37.18
N GLY A 572 43.47 16.88 36.45
CA GLY A 572 43.43 15.42 36.47
C GLY A 572 44.78 14.84 36.89
N ASP A 573 44.83 13.55 37.26
CA ASP A 573 46.09 12.83 37.44
C ASP A 573 46.07 11.43 36.81
N ASN A 574 47.25 10.93 36.48
CA ASN A 574 47.52 9.78 35.63
C ASN A 574 48.39 8.77 36.38
N SER A 575 47.80 7.65 36.80
CA SER A 575 48.54 6.56 37.45
C SER A 575 48.38 5.21 36.74
N ASN A 576 49.43 4.83 35.99
CA ASN A 576 49.64 3.44 35.59
C ASN A 576 49.92 2.56 36.82
N ASN A 577 49.42 1.33 36.82
CA ASN A 577 50.18 0.24 37.44
C ASN A 577 49.90 -1.13 36.79
N HIS A 578 50.97 -1.82 36.41
CA HIS A 578 50.91 -3.23 35.99
C HIS A 578 50.76 -4.14 37.21
N LEU A 579 50.07 -5.27 37.04
CA LEU A 579 50.52 -6.55 37.62
C LEU A 579 49.98 -7.73 36.79
N ASN A 580 50.70 -8.86 36.82
CA ASN A 580 50.42 -10.02 35.98
C ASN A 580 49.53 -11.07 36.69
N GLY A 581 48.67 -11.74 35.91
CA GLY A 581 47.99 -12.98 36.29
C GLY A 581 47.82 -13.87 35.06
N ALA A 582 48.09 -15.18 35.18
CA ALA A 582 48.17 -16.08 34.04
C ALA A 582 47.39 -17.40 34.25
N GLY A 583 46.85 -17.94 33.17
CA GLY A 583 46.09 -19.20 33.15
C GLY A 583 44.61 -18.99 32.78
N ALA A 584 43.99 -19.79 31.91
CA ALA A 584 44.55 -20.85 31.06
C ALA A 584 43.71 -20.98 29.76
N ALA A 585 44.35 -21.37 28.66
CA ALA A 585 43.68 -21.58 27.38
C ALA A 585 43.21 -23.04 27.22
N SER A 586 41.97 -23.23 26.79
CA SER A 586 41.49 -24.50 26.23
C SER A 586 41.48 -24.43 24.70
N ALA A 587 41.91 -25.50 24.04
CA ALA A 587 42.05 -25.53 22.59
C ALA A 587 40.80 -26.12 21.91
N LEU A 588 40.38 -25.51 20.80
CA LEU A 588 39.46 -26.10 19.83
C LEU A 588 40.23 -26.48 18.54
N PRO A 589 39.89 -27.60 17.88
CA PRO A 589 40.73 -28.17 16.83
C PRO A 589 40.55 -27.47 15.48
N ALA A 590 41.66 -27.34 14.73
CA ALA A 590 41.64 -26.82 13.37
C ALA A 590 40.85 -27.74 12.42
N ARG A 591 40.01 -27.15 11.57
CA ARG A 591 39.38 -27.82 10.41
C ARG A 591 39.56 -26.99 9.13
N ASN A 592 39.71 -27.73 8.03
CA ASN A 592 39.58 -27.30 6.63
C ASN A 592 40.41 -26.08 6.15
N SER A 593 41.73 -26.26 6.05
CA SER A 593 42.60 -25.40 5.22
C SER A 593 42.27 -25.45 3.70
N LEU A 594 41.51 -26.47 3.24
CA LEU A 594 41.07 -26.57 1.84
C LEU A 594 40.01 -25.52 1.46
N ASP A 595 39.09 -25.18 2.36
CA ASP A 595 37.94 -24.33 1.99
C ASP A 595 38.36 -22.85 1.86
N ALA A 596 39.30 -22.39 2.70
CA ALA A 596 39.96 -21.09 2.52
C ALA A 596 40.75 -21.01 1.19
N ALA A 597 41.27 -22.13 0.67
CA ALA A 597 41.94 -22.19 -0.62
C ALA A 597 40.94 -22.19 -1.80
N LYS A 598 39.79 -22.88 -1.67
CA LYS A 598 38.67 -22.78 -2.63
C LYS A 598 38.11 -21.36 -2.68
N ALA A 599 37.79 -20.76 -1.53
CA ALA A 599 37.24 -19.40 -1.46
C ALA A 599 38.17 -18.37 -2.13
N LYS A 600 39.48 -18.43 -1.85
CA LYS A 600 40.47 -17.56 -2.52
C LYS A 600 40.61 -17.82 -4.02
N ARG A 601 40.30 -19.03 -4.50
CA ARG A 601 40.26 -19.34 -5.94
C ARG A 601 39.00 -18.79 -6.60
N VAL A 602 37.82 -19.02 -6.02
CA VAL A 602 36.53 -18.48 -6.50
C VAL A 602 36.58 -16.95 -6.56
N LEU A 603 37.04 -16.29 -5.49
CA LEU A 603 37.21 -14.83 -5.46
C LEU A 603 38.13 -14.32 -6.59
N LYS A 604 39.20 -15.06 -6.91
CA LYS A 604 40.15 -14.69 -7.96
C LYS A 604 39.60 -14.95 -9.37
N GLU A 605 38.74 -15.95 -9.53
CA GLU A 605 38.03 -16.23 -10.78
C GLU A 605 36.88 -15.22 -10.99
N GLN A 606 36.16 -14.82 -9.94
CA GLN A 606 35.18 -13.70 -9.95
C GLN A 606 35.84 -12.35 -10.27
N GLN A 607 36.96 -12.01 -9.63
CA GLN A 607 37.72 -10.79 -9.94
C GLN A 607 38.23 -10.76 -11.38
N LYS A 608 38.60 -11.93 -11.95
CA LYS A 608 38.95 -12.05 -13.37
C LYS A 608 37.75 -11.83 -14.28
N ALA A 609 36.60 -12.42 -13.96
CA ALA A 609 35.35 -12.22 -14.71
C ALA A 609 34.89 -10.75 -14.69
N GLN A 610 34.96 -10.08 -13.53
CA GLN A 610 34.68 -8.64 -13.41
C GLN A 610 35.67 -7.79 -14.23
N ALA A 611 36.97 -8.12 -14.22
CA ALA A 611 37.97 -7.44 -15.04
C ALA A 611 37.77 -7.67 -16.56
N GLU A 612 37.18 -8.80 -16.96
CA GLU A 612 36.84 -9.12 -18.35
C GLU A 612 35.53 -8.43 -18.78
N GLN A 613 34.50 -8.35 -17.92
CA GLN A 613 33.33 -7.49 -18.12
C GLN A 613 33.70 -6.00 -18.21
N GLN A 614 34.60 -5.49 -17.36
CA GLN A 614 35.05 -4.11 -17.41
C GLN A 614 35.85 -3.79 -18.69
N LYS A 615 36.54 -4.78 -19.28
CA LYS A 615 37.14 -4.62 -20.61
C LYS A 615 36.07 -4.57 -21.72
N GLY A 616 35.01 -5.37 -21.61
CA GLY A 616 33.88 -5.34 -22.54
C GLY A 616 33.09 -4.03 -22.52
N LYS A 617 32.90 -3.41 -21.34
CA LYS A 617 32.16 -2.13 -21.21
C LYS A 617 32.97 -0.89 -21.64
N ARG A 618 34.29 -1.00 -21.88
CA ARG A 618 35.17 0.15 -22.20
C ARG A 618 35.14 0.53 -23.69
N GLY A 619 33.94 0.72 -24.24
CA GLY A 619 33.73 0.99 -25.67
C GLY A 619 32.36 1.52 -26.09
N LYS A 620 31.39 1.73 -25.17
CA LYS A 620 30.17 2.50 -25.44
C LYS A 620 30.36 3.96 -24.99
N THR A 621 29.85 4.89 -25.77
CA THR A 621 29.70 6.32 -25.45
C THR A 621 28.28 6.61 -24.98
N ASP A 622 28.01 7.80 -24.46
CA ASP A 622 26.66 8.19 -23.99
C ASP A 622 25.62 8.12 -25.15
N ASN A 623 26.04 8.43 -26.38
CA ASN A 623 25.25 8.25 -27.60
C ASN A 623 24.85 6.79 -27.89
N ASP A 624 25.54 5.80 -27.33
CA ASP A 624 25.24 4.37 -27.48
C ASP A 624 24.32 3.82 -26.36
N TYR A 625 24.01 4.67 -25.38
CA TYR A 625 22.88 4.50 -24.46
C TYR A 625 21.64 5.22 -25.01
N LEU A 626 21.76 6.46 -25.51
CA LEU A 626 20.66 7.18 -26.16
C LEU A 626 20.07 6.39 -27.35
N ARG A 627 20.91 5.78 -28.20
CA ARG A 627 20.44 4.88 -29.28
C ARG A 627 19.85 3.55 -28.79
N GLN A 628 20.04 3.17 -27.53
CA GLN A 628 19.37 2.03 -26.92
C GLN A 628 18.05 2.44 -26.26
N GLU A 629 17.99 3.65 -25.69
CA GLU A 629 16.76 4.30 -25.21
C GLU A 629 15.75 4.55 -26.34
N ASP A 630 16.17 5.19 -27.44
CA ASP A 630 15.30 5.39 -28.61
C ASP A 630 14.78 4.04 -29.14
N ALA A 631 15.63 3.01 -29.19
CA ALA A 631 15.24 1.67 -29.65
C ALA A 631 14.37 0.88 -28.64
N GLU A 632 14.50 1.11 -27.34
CA GLU A 632 13.60 0.52 -26.32
C GLU A 632 12.25 1.26 -26.30
N ARG A 633 12.24 2.57 -26.50
CA ARG A 633 11.04 3.40 -26.66
C ARG A 633 10.29 3.09 -27.97
N GLU A 634 10.97 2.98 -29.10
CA GLU A 634 10.39 2.51 -30.37
C GLU A 634 9.83 1.09 -30.23
N ARG A 635 10.55 0.16 -29.56
CA ARG A 635 10.02 -1.19 -29.29
C ARG A 635 8.79 -1.18 -28.38
N LEU A 636 8.71 -0.31 -27.38
CA LEU A 636 7.51 -0.19 -26.54
C LEU A 636 6.34 0.33 -27.39
N PHE A 637 6.54 1.37 -28.20
CA PHE A 637 5.55 1.85 -29.18
C PHE A 637 5.09 0.74 -30.15
N ASP A 638 6.01 0.02 -30.78
CA ASP A 638 5.70 -1.10 -31.70
C ASP A 638 4.99 -2.26 -30.99
N THR A 639 5.32 -2.54 -29.72
CA THR A 639 4.69 -3.61 -28.94
C THR A 639 3.26 -3.24 -28.51
N PHE A 640 3.02 -1.99 -28.12
CA PHE A 640 1.72 -1.53 -27.63
C PHE A 640 0.77 -1.03 -28.73
N HIS A 641 1.24 -0.82 -29.96
CA HIS A 641 0.40 -0.47 -31.12
C HIS A 641 0.38 -1.53 -32.22
N GLY A 642 1.15 -2.62 -32.09
CA GLY A 642 1.25 -3.70 -33.09
C GLY A 642 -0.01 -4.56 -33.26
N THR A 643 -1.02 -4.43 -32.40
CA THR A 643 -2.23 -5.27 -32.40
C THR A 643 -3.54 -4.48 -32.22
N GLN A 644 -3.67 -3.34 -32.90
CA GLN A 644 -4.98 -2.70 -33.07
C GLN A 644 -5.62 -3.19 -34.38
N SER A 645 -6.50 -4.19 -34.28
CA SER A 645 -7.34 -4.64 -35.41
C SER A 645 -8.53 -3.70 -35.59
N ASP A 646 -8.88 -3.36 -36.83
CA ASP A 646 -9.97 -2.46 -37.18
C ASP A 646 -11.38 -3.02 -36.83
N ASP A 647 -11.82 -2.89 -35.57
CA ASP A 647 -13.24 -2.88 -35.20
C ASP A 647 -13.47 -2.29 -33.80
N ASP A 648 -13.60 -0.97 -33.70
CA ASP A 648 -14.32 -0.32 -32.59
C ASP A 648 -14.82 1.09 -33.00
N ASN A 649 -15.90 1.12 -33.78
CA ASN A 649 -16.42 2.33 -34.43
C ASN A 649 -17.57 2.96 -33.62
N ALA A 650 -17.29 3.38 -32.38
CA ALA A 650 -18.33 3.68 -31.40
C ALA A 650 -18.10 4.91 -30.48
N ASP A 651 -17.31 5.92 -30.88
CA ASP A 651 -17.47 7.25 -30.26
C ASP A 651 -17.07 8.43 -31.18
N THR A 652 -18.07 9.06 -31.79
CA THR A 652 -17.89 10.28 -32.60
C THR A 652 -18.82 11.41 -32.16
N LEU A 653 -18.38 12.23 -31.21
CA LEU A 653 -18.90 13.58 -31.03
C LEU A 653 -17.81 14.54 -30.54
N TYR A 654 -17.94 15.83 -30.89
CA TYR A 654 -16.98 16.92 -30.60
C TYR A 654 -15.65 16.92 -31.36
N ARG A 655 -15.77 16.95 -32.69
CA ARG A 655 -14.74 17.49 -33.58
C ARG A 655 -14.73 19.02 -33.50
N ILE A 656 -13.81 19.60 -32.72
CA ILE A 656 -13.40 21.00 -32.86
C ILE A 656 -12.34 21.07 -33.97
N THR A 657 -12.34 22.14 -34.75
CA THR A 657 -11.52 22.31 -35.96
C THR A 657 -10.47 23.40 -35.77
N ASP A 658 -9.25 23.15 -36.27
CA ASP A 658 -8.11 24.06 -36.16
C ASP A 658 -8.21 25.26 -37.13
N GLU A 659 -8.79 26.37 -36.67
CA GLU A 659 -8.65 27.70 -37.28
C GLU A 659 -8.54 28.77 -36.18
N ASP A 660 -7.32 29.13 -35.73
CA ASP A 660 -6.94 30.48 -35.22
C ASP A 660 -5.44 30.60 -34.77
N ASP A 661 -4.48 30.04 -35.52
CA ASP A 661 -3.04 30.14 -35.19
C ASP A 661 -2.33 31.34 -35.87
N GLU A 662 -2.93 32.55 -35.81
CA GLU A 662 -2.25 33.79 -36.25
C GLU A 662 -2.61 35.05 -35.42
N LEU A 663 -2.60 34.99 -34.08
CA LEU A 663 -2.74 36.23 -33.28
C LEU A 663 -2.09 36.24 -31.88
N ARG A 664 -0.75 36.14 -31.81
CA ARG A 664 0.05 36.79 -30.75
C ARG A 664 1.53 37.00 -31.09
N ARG A 665 1.88 38.26 -31.35
CA ARG A 665 3.17 38.84 -30.95
C ARG A 665 3.04 39.43 -29.53
#